data_AF-A0A0A1WJP0-F1
#
_entry.id   AF-A0A0A1WJP0-F1
#
_cell.length_a   1.000
_cell.length_b   1.000
_cell.length_c   1.000
_cell.angle_alpha   90.00
_cell.angle_beta   90.00
_cell.angle_gamma   90.00
#
_symmetry.space_group_name_H-M   'P 1'
#
loop_
_entity.id
_entity.type
_entity.pdbx_description
1 polymer ?
#
loop_
_entity_poly.entity_id
_entity_poly.type
_entity_poly.pdbx_seq_one_letter_code
_entity_poly.pdbx_strand_id
1 'polypeptide(L)'
;MFYKTSLWLITLVCCYAQLTSGYEMNMTEYFKMPNLYDFDDYDRCLQEYKSQQTYCFVRAEVLPQNNSEAWRVIADISKYHKHHFDHRHLYFGLCLRWCEEDLADVNANMAKELYAGLLTNNTKLNTYVNLFSAEETNRQRYNTILNQCINLKLKQAHGLKAVSMLEYCETNYKTVEMDTWNLTFYTTTLVLILLVVASSLFDLYCKHTPGDKEISKEDHYKSAVTGRVKRLCVSFSIVRNWYRLNQEPAGKLGRDLRFLDCFKFFCMFLVVFAHTNCILYEGALSNPQDNERLLHTVAGTLLISGGLITITFFVFSGLLLTINWIELTKIKNDLSNAEYVEVFIKFNIFRYLRLTIPYAFVILLSGVYFENPGGPLWRHIVEREQLACRKNWWANLLYINNYYHNNEKCMLQSWYLASDTFSFMISLLLLVIAHKMPHMRNWLFGCVGGFFYVLPGFITYFGDYDPFFVPSPQTQKDSFIDDREFSDIYAPFHMNFACYFCGVLAAIAYSEISAKQFKLHEYKLFQCLWYALIPIGVLWLLSAHPIYQHYYEEQPRFWNSVYAAIQRNNWALGLGVFVVGMACQVGGLFRKFSCLPIFRILGRLTYGAFVIHIFVARVVLGTLRTPLYFGPGVMFYFILATVVVSYLLSLVLAVLVELPTSAMLKLMR
;
A
#
# COMPACT_ATOMS: atom_id res chain seq x y z
N MET A 1 -3.09 9.73 -38.99
CA MET A 1 -4.32 9.05 -38.50
C MET A 1 -4.31 8.92 -36.97
N PHE A 2 -3.26 8.35 -36.37
CA PHE A 2 -3.09 8.25 -34.90
C PHE A 2 -3.25 9.55 -34.09
N TYR A 3 -2.65 10.66 -34.55
CA TYR A 3 -2.77 11.95 -33.86
C TYR A 3 -4.22 12.47 -33.80
N LYS A 4 -5.01 12.23 -34.86
CA LYS A 4 -6.41 12.67 -34.91
C LYS A 4 -7.29 11.82 -33.99
N THR A 5 -7.13 10.49 -33.99
CA THR A 5 -7.90 9.59 -33.12
C THR A 5 -7.58 9.78 -31.64
N SER A 6 -6.32 10.02 -31.27
CA SER A 6 -5.95 10.35 -29.87
C SER A 6 -6.52 11.70 -29.44
N LEU A 7 -6.55 12.70 -30.32
CA LEU A 7 -7.14 14.00 -30.02
C LEU A 7 -8.66 13.87 -29.77
N TRP A 8 -9.39 13.16 -30.64
CA TRP A 8 -10.83 12.90 -30.47
C TRP A 8 -11.16 12.16 -29.17
N LEU A 9 -10.32 11.20 -28.75
CA LEU A 9 -10.49 10.47 -27.49
C LEU A 9 -10.16 11.33 -26.27
N ILE A 10 -9.14 12.19 -26.34
CA ILE A 10 -8.86 13.19 -25.29
C ILE A 10 -10.04 14.15 -25.17
N THR A 11 -10.61 14.61 -26.29
CA THR A 11 -11.82 15.44 -26.29
C THR A 11 -13.01 14.69 -25.69
N LEU A 12 -13.17 13.39 -25.96
CA LEU A 12 -14.23 12.57 -25.37
C LEU A 12 -14.06 12.37 -23.86
N VAL A 13 -12.83 12.18 -23.38
CA VAL A 13 -12.51 12.12 -21.94
C VAL A 13 -12.74 13.47 -21.27
N CYS A 14 -12.34 14.57 -21.91
CA CYS A 14 -12.61 15.93 -21.44
C CYS A 14 -14.11 16.26 -21.45
N CYS A 15 -14.86 15.84 -22.47
CA CYS A 15 -16.32 16.00 -22.53
C CYS A 15 -17.03 15.14 -21.47
N TYR A 16 -16.60 13.89 -21.25
CA TYR A 16 -17.15 13.04 -20.20
C TYR A 16 -16.88 13.64 -18.81
N ALA A 17 -15.71 14.25 -18.60
CA ALA A 17 -15.37 14.98 -17.38
C ALA A 17 -16.11 16.32 -17.20
N GLN A 18 -16.64 16.91 -18.28
CA GLN A 18 -17.45 18.14 -18.25
C GLN A 18 -18.96 17.86 -18.13
N LEU A 19 -19.43 16.66 -18.48
CA LEU A 19 -20.84 16.27 -18.46
C LEU A 19 -21.35 15.83 -17.08
N THR A 20 -20.48 15.73 -16.08
CA THR A 20 -20.85 15.41 -14.70
C THR A 20 -20.99 16.72 -13.93
N SER A 21 -22.24 17.15 -13.73
CA SER A 21 -22.57 18.31 -12.90
C SER A 21 -21.90 18.14 -11.54
N GLY A 22 -21.04 19.08 -11.15
CA GLY A 22 -20.37 19.04 -9.86
C GLY A 22 -21.41 18.99 -8.74
N TYR A 23 -21.25 18.03 -7.84
CA TYR A 23 -21.96 18.03 -6.56
C TYR A 23 -21.64 19.33 -5.82
N GLU A 24 -22.65 20.18 -5.59
CA GLU A 24 -22.52 21.38 -4.78
C GLU A 24 -22.99 21.12 -3.36
N MET A 25 -22.03 21.03 -2.44
CA MET A 25 -22.29 20.92 -1.01
C MET A 25 -22.78 22.26 -0.45
N ASN A 26 -23.93 22.27 0.23
CA ASN A 26 -24.44 23.47 0.91
C ASN A 26 -23.58 23.80 2.13
N MET A 27 -22.60 24.69 1.96
CA MET A 27 -21.64 25.04 3.00
C MET A 27 -22.28 25.73 4.21
N THR A 28 -23.36 26.47 4.01
CA THR A 28 -24.07 27.12 5.11
C THR A 28 -24.64 26.10 6.09
N GLU A 29 -25.19 24.99 5.57
CA GLU A 29 -25.64 23.88 6.42
C GLU A 29 -24.45 23.10 6.98
N TYR A 30 -23.41 22.85 6.17
CA TYR A 30 -22.21 22.11 6.61
C TYR A 30 -21.57 22.72 7.85
N PHE A 31 -21.41 24.05 7.90
CA PHE A 31 -20.80 24.76 9.02
C PHE A 31 -21.68 24.83 10.29
N LYS A 32 -22.91 24.29 10.27
CA LYS A 32 -23.68 24.09 11.50
C LYS A 32 -23.17 22.92 12.33
N MET A 33 -22.47 21.97 11.70
CA MET A 33 -21.88 20.82 12.38
C MET A 33 -20.62 21.22 13.16
N PRO A 34 -20.29 20.51 14.25
CA PRO A 34 -18.98 20.62 14.88
C PRO A 34 -17.85 20.25 13.92
N ASN A 35 -16.66 20.80 14.14
CA ASN A 35 -15.46 20.35 13.43
C ASN A 35 -15.16 18.88 13.74
N LEU A 36 -14.78 18.11 12.72
CA LEU A 36 -14.41 16.70 12.87
C LEU A 36 -13.22 16.51 13.83
N TYR A 37 -12.29 17.47 13.81
CA TYR A 37 -11.12 17.52 14.70
C TYR A 37 -11.11 18.84 15.47
N ASP A 38 -11.00 18.76 16.79
CA ASP A 38 -10.87 19.91 17.68
C ASP A 38 -9.72 19.68 18.66
N PHE A 39 -8.56 20.24 18.32
CA PHE A 39 -7.30 20.05 19.06
C PHE A 39 -6.89 21.35 19.73
N ASP A 40 -6.75 21.30 21.05
CA ASP A 40 -6.04 22.28 21.84
C ASP A 40 -4.56 22.35 21.36
N ASP A 41 -3.92 23.50 21.56
CA ASP A 41 -2.52 23.71 21.19
C ASP A 41 -1.60 22.73 21.95
N TYR A 42 -1.11 21.74 21.22
CA TYR A 42 -0.34 20.62 21.74
C TYR A 42 0.99 21.07 22.37
N ASP A 43 1.70 21.98 21.72
CA ASP A 43 2.99 22.46 22.19
C ASP A 43 2.82 23.33 23.43
N ARG A 44 1.84 24.24 23.40
CA ARG A 44 1.53 25.09 24.55
C ARG A 44 1.11 24.24 25.75
N CYS A 45 0.21 23.26 25.58
CA CYS A 45 -0.22 22.41 26.67
C CYS A 45 0.93 21.70 27.40
N LEU A 46 1.90 21.17 26.64
CA LEU A 46 3.02 20.41 27.22
C LEU A 46 4.17 21.28 27.73
N GLN A 47 4.30 22.53 27.25
CA GLN A 47 5.45 23.40 27.55
C GLN A 47 5.12 24.59 28.47
N GLU A 48 3.86 25.02 28.56
CA GLU A 48 3.48 26.24 29.29
C GLU A 48 3.79 26.17 30.79
N TYR A 49 3.78 24.97 31.38
CA TYR A 49 3.98 24.77 32.81
C TYR A 49 5.09 23.76 33.11
N LYS A 50 5.87 24.02 34.18
CA LYS A 50 6.99 23.16 34.62
C LYS A 50 6.56 21.85 35.30
N SER A 51 5.31 21.75 35.76
CA SER A 51 4.75 20.53 36.37
C SER A 51 4.41 19.47 35.32
N GLN A 52 4.08 18.24 35.75
CA GLN A 52 3.63 17.18 34.86
C GLN A 52 2.32 17.60 34.17
N GLN A 53 2.40 17.90 32.88
CA GLN A 53 1.25 18.27 32.04
C GLN A 53 0.79 17.06 31.23
N THR A 54 -0.51 16.98 30.97
CA THR A 54 -1.12 15.84 30.28
C THR A 54 -1.98 16.35 29.12
N TYR A 55 -1.67 15.87 27.91
CA TYR A 55 -2.50 16.06 26.72
C TYR A 55 -3.16 14.74 26.36
N CYS A 56 -4.47 14.74 26.11
CA CYS A 56 -5.23 13.51 25.93
C CYS A 56 -5.98 13.49 24.60
N PHE A 57 -5.88 12.39 23.85
CA PHE A 57 -6.63 12.16 22.62
C PHE A 57 -7.90 11.37 22.92
N VAL A 58 -9.05 11.96 22.61
CA VAL A 58 -10.37 11.46 23.00
C VAL A 58 -11.25 11.32 21.77
N ARG A 59 -11.88 10.16 21.62
CA ARG A 59 -12.91 9.93 20.60
C ARG A 59 -14.28 10.17 21.21
N ALA A 60 -15.15 10.87 20.50
CA ALA A 60 -16.52 11.13 20.93
C ALA A 60 -17.52 10.72 19.85
N GLU A 61 -18.72 10.30 20.27
CA GLU A 61 -19.85 9.99 19.40
C GLU A 61 -21.06 10.83 19.82
N VAL A 62 -21.54 11.65 18.89
CA VAL A 62 -22.67 12.56 19.09
C VAL A 62 -23.95 11.75 19.28
N LEU A 63 -24.69 12.07 20.33
CA LEU A 63 -25.97 11.43 20.64
C LEU A 63 -27.10 12.02 19.78
N PRO A 64 -28.09 11.20 19.37
CA PRO A 64 -29.22 11.69 18.60
C PRO A 64 -30.04 12.77 19.32
N GLN A 65 -30.19 13.94 18.70
CA GLN A 65 -30.95 15.08 19.25
C GLN A 65 -31.75 15.80 18.16
N ASN A 66 -32.96 15.33 17.87
CA ASN A 66 -33.82 15.85 16.78
C ASN A 66 -34.18 17.34 16.89
N ASN A 67 -34.01 17.93 18.08
CA ASN A 67 -34.26 19.34 18.34
C ASN A 67 -33.07 20.24 17.95
N SER A 68 -31.87 19.69 17.76
CA SER A 68 -30.70 20.43 17.30
C SER A 68 -30.66 20.48 15.77
N GLU A 69 -30.44 21.66 15.21
CA GLU A 69 -30.20 21.81 13.77
C GLU A 69 -28.92 21.07 13.34
N ALA A 70 -27.86 21.16 14.15
CA ALA A 70 -26.58 20.50 13.87
C ALA A 70 -26.74 18.98 13.75
N TRP A 71 -27.55 18.35 14.62
CA TRP A 71 -27.83 16.91 14.54
C TRP A 71 -28.52 16.52 13.23
N ARG A 72 -29.47 17.33 12.73
CA ARG A 72 -30.15 17.02 11.47
C ARG A 72 -29.19 17.02 10.29
N VAL A 73 -28.26 17.97 10.24
CA VAL A 73 -27.22 18.02 9.21
C VAL A 73 -26.26 16.83 9.35
N ILE A 74 -25.80 16.52 10.57
CA ILE A 74 -24.94 15.35 10.83
C ILE A 74 -25.61 14.07 10.31
N ALA A 75 -26.89 13.86 10.65
CA ALA A 75 -27.63 12.67 10.25
C ALA A 75 -27.84 12.56 8.74
N ASP A 76 -28.05 13.69 8.05
CA ASP A 76 -28.26 13.75 6.60
C ASP A 76 -26.96 13.47 5.82
N ILE A 77 -25.86 14.15 6.19
CA ILE A 77 -24.56 13.99 5.50
C ILE A 77 -23.94 12.62 5.78
N SER A 78 -23.95 12.18 7.05
CA SER A 78 -23.30 10.92 7.46
C SER A 78 -24.01 9.67 6.92
N LYS A 79 -25.22 9.81 6.35
CA LYS A 79 -25.93 8.74 5.65
C LYS A 79 -25.12 8.22 4.45
N TYR A 80 -24.43 9.11 3.74
CA TYR A 80 -23.72 8.81 2.49
C TYR A 80 -22.23 8.54 2.74
N HIS A 81 -21.96 7.51 3.54
CA HIS A 81 -20.61 7.15 4.01
C HIS A 81 -19.57 6.90 2.89
N LYS A 82 -19.97 6.56 1.67
CA LYS A 82 -19.04 6.32 0.55
C LYS A 82 -18.30 7.59 0.09
N HIS A 83 -18.85 8.76 0.39
CA HIS A 83 -18.32 10.08 -0.03
C HIS A 83 -18.06 11.03 1.14
N HIS A 84 -18.75 10.84 2.27
CA HIS A 84 -18.62 11.71 3.44
C HIS A 84 -18.02 10.98 4.64
N PHE A 85 -17.34 11.74 5.50
CA PHE A 85 -17.01 11.25 6.84
C PHE A 85 -18.28 11.01 7.65
N ASP A 86 -18.18 10.15 8.64
CA ASP A 86 -19.24 10.00 9.63
C ASP A 86 -19.09 11.10 10.68
N HIS A 87 -19.81 12.20 10.49
CA HIS A 87 -19.77 13.40 11.36
C HIS A 87 -20.39 13.15 12.74
N ARG A 88 -20.92 11.95 13.01
CA ARG A 88 -21.27 11.53 14.37
C ARG A 88 -20.02 11.27 15.22
N HIS A 89 -18.91 10.88 14.58
CA HIS A 89 -17.66 10.60 15.27
C HIS A 89 -16.75 11.83 15.25
N LEU A 90 -16.46 12.38 16.44
CA LEU A 90 -15.62 13.56 16.63
C LEU A 90 -14.32 13.19 17.36
N TYR A 91 -13.27 13.96 17.12
CA TYR A 91 -11.92 13.66 17.59
C TYR A 91 -11.33 14.88 18.28
N PHE A 92 -11.05 14.72 19.57
CA PHE A 92 -10.59 15.79 20.42
C PHE A 92 -9.16 15.54 20.89
N GLY A 93 -8.37 16.60 20.94
CA GLY A 93 -7.06 16.60 21.56
C GLY A 93 -7.07 17.66 22.64
N LEU A 94 -7.15 17.25 23.91
CA LEU A 94 -7.48 18.13 25.01
C LEU A 94 -6.32 18.28 25.97
N CYS A 95 -6.05 19.53 26.36
CA CYS A 95 -5.19 19.81 27.48
C CYS A 95 -5.96 19.61 28.78
N LEU A 96 -5.54 18.63 29.59
CA LEU A 96 -6.28 18.27 30.81
C LEU A 96 -6.44 19.45 31.76
N ARG A 97 -5.42 20.29 31.88
CA ARG A 97 -5.43 21.45 32.78
C ARG A 97 -6.40 22.54 32.34
N TRP A 98 -6.42 22.88 31.06
CA TRP A 98 -7.39 23.86 30.54
C TRP A 98 -8.81 23.36 30.71
N CYS A 99 -9.00 22.05 30.54
CA CYS A 99 -10.29 21.43 30.81
C CYS A 99 -10.72 21.53 32.29
N GLU A 100 -9.78 21.33 33.23
CA GLU A 100 -10.02 21.54 34.66
C GLU A 100 -10.38 23.01 34.97
N GLU A 101 -9.71 23.95 34.32
CA GLU A 101 -9.96 25.40 34.45
C GLU A 101 -11.36 25.77 33.91
N ASP A 102 -11.73 25.30 32.71
CA ASP A 102 -13.05 25.54 32.10
C ASP A 102 -14.20 24.97 32.95
N LEU A 103 -13.98 23.83 33.61
CA LEU A 103 -14.98 23.19 34.48
C LEU A 103 -15.01 23.77 35.89
N ALA A 104 -13.97 24.48 36.33
CA ALA A 104 -13.94 25.11 37.65
C ALA A 104 -15.03 26.18 37.81
N ASP A 105 -15.38 26.86 36.72
CA ASP A 105 -16.44 27.88 36.68
C ASP A 105 -17.86 27.28 36.57
N VAL A 106 -17.98 25.94 36.47
CA VAL A 106 -19.26 25.25 36.27
C VAL A 106 -19.81 24.69 37.60
N ASN A 107 -21.05 25.05 37.93
CA ASN A 107 -21.75 24.52 39.11
C ASN A 107 -21.83 22.98 39.10
N ALA A 108 -21.70 22.36 40.28
CA ALA A 108 -21.68 20.89 40.43
C ALA A 108 -22.88 20.15 39.81
N ASN A 109 -24.08 20.74 39.84
CA ASN A 109 -25.27 20.15 39.20
C ASN A 109 -25.18 20.19 37.67
N MET A 110 -24.66 21.29 37.13
CA MET A 110 -24.46 21.43 35.68
C MET A 110 -23.33 20.51 35.20
N ALA A 111 -22.26 20.35 35.98
CA ALA A 111 -21.20 19.37 35.70
C ALA A 111 -21.75 17.93 35.61
N LYS A 112 -22.70 17.55 36.47
CA LYS A 112 -23.39 16.25 36.37
C LYS A 112 -24.22 16.12 35.10
N GLU A 113 -24.90 17.17 34.66
CA GLU A 113 -25.68 17.16 33.41
C GLU A 113 -24.82 17.08 32.15
N LEU A 114 -23.56 17.54 32.22
CA LEU A 114 -22.60 17.47 31.12
C LEU A 114 -22.06 16.07 30.91
N TYR A 115 -22.05 15.23 31.94
CA TYR A 115 -21.62 13.84 31.79
C TYR A 115 -22.68 13.02 31.04
N ALA A 116 -22.36 12.58 29.82
CA ALA A 116 -23.27 11.85 28.94
C ALA A 116 -23.01 10.34 28.91
N GLY A 117 -21.89 9.87 29.47
CA GLY A 117 -21.52 8.46 29.52
C GLY A 117 -20.31 8.10 28.65
N LEU A 118 -19.86 6.85 28.74
CA LEU A 118 -18.69 6.34 28.04
C LEU A 118 -19.07 5.70 26.70
N LEU A 119 -18.22 5.93 25.70
CA LEU A 119 -18.34 5.26 24.41
C LEU A 119 -17.73 3.85 24.49
N THR A 120 -18.56 2.83 24.68
CA THR A 120 -18.14 1.42 24.80
C THR A 120 -18.63 0.53 23.65
N ASN A 121 -19.72 0.92 22.98
CA ASN A 121 -20.35 0.14 21.92
C ASN A 121 -19.78 0.48 20.52
N ASN A 122 -18.46 0.40 20.36
CA ASN A 122 -17.80 0.69 19.09
C ASN A 122 -16.59 -0.25 18.89
N THR A 123 -16.72 -1.21 17.95
CA THR A 123 -15.70 -2.26 17.72
C THR A 123 -14.35 -1.69 17.28
N LYS A 124 -14.38 -0.66 16.42
CA LYS A 124 -13.18 0.01 15.91
C LYS A 124 -12.44 0.71 17.04
N LEU A 125 -13.13 1.53 17.82
CA LEU A 125 -12.55 2.17 19.02
C LEU A 125 -12.00 1.12 19.99
N ASN A 126 -12.75 0.05 20.25
CA ASN A 126 -12.30 -1.00 21.17
C ASN A 126 -11.00 -1.65 20.70
N THR A 127 -10.75 -1.72 19.39
CA THR A 127 -9.44 -2.16 18.85
C THR A 127 -8.32 -1.21 19.27
N TYR A 128 -8.52 0.11 19.18
CA TYR A 128 -7.55 1.11 19.67
C TYR A 128 -7.36 1.03 21.19
N VAL A 129 -8.45 0.94 21.96
CA VAL A 129 -8.41 0.86 23.42
C VAL A 129 -7.66 -0.39 23.89
N ASN A 130 -7.87 -1.54 23.23
CA ASN A 130 -7.16 -2.78 23.51
C ASN A 130 -5.67 -2.68 23.15
N LEU A 131 -5.35 -2.01 22.04
CA LEU A 131 -3.97 -1.79 21.62
C LEU A 131 -3.21 -0.89 22.61
N PHE A 132 -3.88 0.14 23.15
CA PHE A 132 -3.37 1.03 24.20
C PHE A 132 -3.85 0.59 25.60
N SER A 133 -3.74 -0.70 25.92
CA SER A 133 -4.15 -1.24 27.22
C SER A 133 -3.42 -0.60 28.40
N ALA A 134 -2.16 -0.16 28.20
CA ALA A 134 -1.36 0.55 29.20
C ALA A 134 -1.99 1.88 29.70
N GLU A 135 -2.94 2.46 28.95
CA GLU A 135 -3.64 3.71 29.30
C GLU A 135 -4.86 3.50 30.22
N GLU A 136 -5.07 2.29 30.75
CA GLU A 136 -6.24 1.96 31.58
C GLU A 136 -6.36 2.85 32.82
N THR A 137 -5.25 3.14 33.50
CA THR A 137 -5.25 4.04 34.67
C THR A 137 -5.65 5.47 34.29
N ASN A 138 -5.18 5.97 33.13
CA ASN A 138 -5.57 7.30 32.64
C ASN A 138 -7.05 7.33 32.27
N ARG A 139 -7.59 6.26 31.69
CA ARG A 139 -9.03 6.12 31.40
C ARG A 139 -9.87 6.18 32.67
N GLN A 140 -9.48 5.47 33.73
CA GLN A 140 -10.19 5.50 35.01
C GLN A 140 -10.18 6.88 35.65
N ARG A 141 -9.08 7.63 35.48
CA ARG A 141 -8.90 8.94 36.10
C ARG A 141 -9.55 10.10 35.34
N TYR A 142 -9.45 10.12 34.02
CA TYR A 142 -9.74 11.31 33.21
C TYR A 142 -10.99 11.21 32.33
N ASN A 143 -11.58 10.02 32.13
CA ASN A 143 -12.73 9.89 31.24
C ASN A 143 -13.91 10.80 31.63
N THR A 144 -14.22 10.92 32.93
CA THR A 144 -15.35 11.73 33.40
C THR A 144 -15.13 13.22 33.11
N ILE A 145 -13.96 13.75 33.46
CA ILE A 145 -13.66 15.18 33.29
C ILE A 145 -13.56 15.54 31.81
N LEU A 146 -12.89 14.73 31.00
CA LEU A 146 -12.78 14.94 29.55
C LEU A 146 -14.16 14.86 28.86
N ASN A 147 -15.03 13.93 29.28
CA ASN A 147 -16.40 13.85 28.79
C ASN A 147 -17.21 15.11 29.12
N GLN A 148 -17.10 15.61 30.35
CA GLN A 148 -17.77 16.84 30.77
C GLN A 148 -17.29 18.05 29.96
N CYS A 149 -15.98 18.14 29.73
CA CYS A 149 -15.35 19.16 28.89
C CYS A 149 -15.90 19.21 27.47
N ILE A 150 -15.91 18.05 26.80
CA ILE A 150 -16.38 17.92 25.42
C ILE A 150 -17.84 18.33 25.34
N ASN A 151 -18.66 17.87 26.30
CA ASN A 151 -20.06 18.23 26.35
C ASN A 151 -20.28 19.71 26.70
N LEU A 152 -19.39 20.36 27.45
CA LEU A 152 -19.46 21.81 27.69
C LEU A 152 -19.30 22.56 26.37
N LYS A 153 -18.23 22.26 25.63
CA LYS A 153 -17.94 22.85 24.31
C LYS A 153 -19.10 22.59 23.32
N LEU A 154 -19.55 21.34 23.18
CA LEU A 154 -20.61 20.94 22.25
C LEU A 154 -21.98 21.54 22.59
N LYS A 155 -22.34 21.62 23.88
CA LYS A 155 -23.62 22.18 24.32
C LYS A 155 -23.67 23.69 24.07
N GLN A 156 -22.58 24.40 24.32
CA GLN A 156 -22.50 25.86 24.11
C GLN A 156 -22.49 26.24 22.62
N ALA A 157 -21.72 25.52 21.80
CA ALA A 157 -21.55 25.88 20.39
C ALA A 157 -22.66 25.33 19.48
N HIS A 158 -23.15 24.12 19.73
CA HIS A 158 -24.05 23.40 18.80
C HIS A 158 -25.31 22.82 19.44
N GLY A 159 -25.49 22.98 20.76
CA GLY A 159 -26.60 22.36 21.49
C GLY A 159 -26.55 20.83 21.49
N LEU A 160 -25.36 20.25 21.32
CA LEU A 160 -25.15 18.81 21.19
C LEU A 160 -24.65 18.17 22.50
N LYS A 161 -24.84 16.85 22.62
CA LYS A 161 -24.21 15.99 23.63
C LYS A 161 -23.55 14.79 22.96
N ALA A 162 -22.47 14.30 23.55
CA ALA A 162 -21.71 13.16 23.03
C ALA A 162 -21.22 12.25 24.16
N VAL A 163 -21.24 10.94 23.91
CA VAL A 163 -20.49 9.98 24.72
C VAL A 163 -19.03 9.99 24.26
N SER A 164 -18.08 9.75 25.16
CA SER A 164 -16.66 9.80 24.78
C SER A 164 -15.83 8.73 25.47
N MET A 165 -14.66 8.44 24.89
CA MET A 165 -13.67 7.53 25.44
C MET A 165 -12.28 8.06 25.16
N LEU A 166 -11.46 8.10 26.20
CA LEU A 166 -10.03 8.39 26.11
C LEU A 166 -9.30 7.22 25.42
N GLU A 167 -8.60 7.51 24.32
CA GLU A 167 -7.71 6.52 23.68
C GLU A 167 -6.36 6.46 24.40
N TYR A 168 -5.69 7.61 24.52
CA TYR A 168 -4.39 7.74 25.17
C TYR A 168 -4.12 9.17 25.67
N CYS A 169 -3.20 9.30 26.62
CA CYS A 169 -2.60 10.58 26.98
C CYS A 169 -1.09 10.59 26.74
N GLU A 170 -0.53 11.78 26.59
CA GLU A 170 0.90 12.06 26.49
C GLU A 170 1.27 13.07 27.58
N THR A 171 2.47 12.93 28.14
CA THR A 171 2.98 13.84 29.17
C THR A 171 4.32 14.42 28.79
N ASN A 172 4.69 15.55 29.40
CA ASN A 172 5.97 16.21 29.17
C ASN A 172 7.18 15.49 29.79
N TYR A 173 6.96 14.42 30.57
CA TYR A 173 8.01 13.58 31.15
C TYR A 173 7.82 12.13 30.71
N LYS A 174 8.45 11.74 29.60
CA LYS A 174 8.47 10.33 29.15
C LYS A 174 9.91 9.84 29.13
N THR A 175 10.22 8.93 30.06
CA THR A 175 11.47 8.18 30.04
C THR A 175 11.29 7.00 29.09
N VAL A 176 12.15 6.92 28.08
CA VAL A 176 12.09 5.84 27.10
C VAL A 176 12.90 4.67 27.62
N GLU A 177 12.24 3.53 27.77
CA GLU A 177 12.92 2.28 28.09
C GLU A 177 13.37 1.61 26.78
N MET A 178 14.69 1.44 26.63
CA MET A 178 15.25 0.71 25.49
C MET A 178 14.92 -0.77 25.62
N ASP A 179 13.96 -1.23 24.83
CA ASP A 179 13.53 -2.62 24.84
C ASP A 179 14.36 -3.54 23.92
N THR A 180 14.08 -4.84 24.02
CA THR A 180 14.76 -5.89 23.24
C THR A 180 14.56 -5.73 21.73
N TRP A 181 13.42 -5.20 21.29
CA TRP A 181 13.11 -4.99 19.87
C TRP A 181 13.97 -3.88 19.27
N ASN A 182 14.00 -2.72 19.93
CA ASN A 182 14.84 -1.59 19.56
C ASN A 182 16.32 -1.99 19.55
N LEU A 183 16.77 -2.70 20.59
CA LEU A 183 18.15 -3.21 20.64
C LEU A 183 18.46 -4.17 19.48
N THR A 184 17.52 -5.04 19.10
CA THR A 184 17.67 -5.96 17.96
C THR A 184 17.82 -5.18 16.65
N PHE A 185 17.01 -4.14 16.44
CA PHE A 185 17.10 -3.29 15.25
C PHE A 185 18.45 -2.56 15.16
N TYR A 186 18.86 -1.88 16.23
CA TYR A 186 20.12 -1.13 16.25
C TYR A 186 21.33 -2.06 16.07
N THR A 187 21.34 -3.21 16.75
CA THR A 187 22.39 -4.21 16.63
C THR A 187 22.45 -4.79 15.22
N THR A 188 21.31 -5.17 14.64
CA THR A 188 21.24 -5.70 13.26
C THR A 188 21.74 -4.68 12.25
N THR A 189 21.31 -3.43 12.38
CA THR A 189 21.73 -2.32 11.51
C THR A 189 23.24 -2.08 11.61
N LEU A 190 23.78 -2.05 12.84
CA LEU A 190 25.22 -1.91 13.07
C LEU A 190 26.02 -3.05 12.43
N VAL A 191 25.58 -4.30 12.62
CA VAL A 191 26.24 -5.48 12.02
C VAL A 191 26.23 -5.39 10.49
N LEU A 192 25.11 -5.02 9.87
CA LEU A 192 25.02 -4.85 8.43
C LEU A 192 25.97 -3.75 7.91
N ILE A 193 26.04 -2.61 8.61
CA ILE A 193 26.97 -1.52 8.28
C ILE A 193 28.42 -2.03 8.37
N LEU A 194 28.79 -2.72 9.45
CA LEU A 194 30.13 -3.28 9.62
C LEU A 194 30.48 -4.31 8.52
N LEU A 195 29.54 -5.18 8.15
CA LEU A 195 29.70 -6.13 7.05
C LEU A 195 29.93 -5.44 5.71
N VAL A 196 29.18 -4.38 5.42
CA VAL A 196 29.33 -3.59 4.19
C VAL A 196 30.67 -2.88 4.14
N VAL A 197 31.10 -2.27 5.25
CA VAL A 197 32.41 -1.62 5.36
C VAL A 197 33.53 -2.65 5.18
N ALA A 198 33.50 -3.76 5.93
CA ALA A 198 34.51 -4.80 5.86
C ALA A 198 34.59 -5.44 4.46
N SER A 199 33.44 -5.74 3.84
CA SER A 199 33.37 -6.30 2.49
C SER A 199 33.91 -5.34 1.42
N SER A 200 33.60 -4.05 1.56
CA SER A 200 34.08 -3.02 0.63
C SER A 200 35.59 -2.81 0.75
N LEU A 201 36.13 -2.80 1.98
CA LEU A 201 37.58 -2.75 2.24
C LEU A 201 38.30 -3.99 1.71
N PHE A 202 37.72 -5.18 1.90
CA PHE A 202 38.29 -6.43 1.39
C PHE A 202 38.33 -6.46 -0.15
N ASP A 203 37.28 -5.97 -0.82
CA ASP A 203 37.24 -5.89 -2.28
C ASP A 203 38.23 -4.85 -2.85
N LEU A 204 38.42 -3.73 -2.13
CA LEU A 204 39.47 -2.76 -2.42
C LEU A 204 40.87 -3.35 -2.24
N TYR A 205 41.09 -4.15 -1.21
CA TYR A 205 42.35 -4.86 -0.99
C TYR A 205 42.62 -5.87 -2.14
N CYS A 206 41.60 -6.65 -2.53
CA CYS A 206 41.71 -7.57 -3.67
C CYS A 206 42.09 -6.85 -4.97
N LYS A 207 41.57 -5.64 -5.21
CA LYS A 207 41.90 -4.83 -6.39
C LYS A 207 43.38 -4.42 -6.45
N HIS A 208 44.00 -4.18 -5.29
CA HIS A 208 45.40 -3.72 -5.21
C HIS A 208 46.39 -4.88 -5.06
N THR A 209 45.93 -6.08 -4.70
CA THR A 209 46.79 -7.24 -4.51
C THR A 209 47.16 -7.85 -5.87
N PRO A 210 48.45 -8.01 -6.22
CA PRO A 210 48.92 -8.43 -7.56
C PRO A 210 48.58 -9.88 -7.98
N GLY A 211 47.72 -10.60 -7.26
CA GLY A 211 47.47 -12.04 -7.45
C GLY A 211 46.54 -12.39 -8.61
N ASP A 212 45.60 -11.49 -8.97
CA ASP A 212 44.62 -11.72 -10.05
C ASP A 212 45.03 -10.91 -11.31
N LYS A 213 46.18 -11.26 -11.92
CA LYS A 213 46.78 -10.55 -13.08
C LYS A 213 46.00 -10.66 -14.41
N GLU A 214 44.85 -11.32 -14.45
CA GLU A 214 44.08 -11.48 -15.69
C GLU A 214 42.98 -10.43 -15.91
N ILE A 215 42.64 -9.63 -14.89
CA ILE A 215 41.52 -8.68 -14.97
C ILE A 215 42.03 -7.25 -14.91
N SER A 216 41.66 -6.43 -15.90
CA SER A 216 41.94 -4.98 -15.87
C SER A 216 41.41 -4.35 -14.57
N LYS A 217 42.17 -3.42 -13.99
CA LYS A 217 41.76 -2.67 -12.78
C LYS A 217 40.40 -1.98 -12.95
N GLU A 218 40.00 -1.66 -14.18
CA GLU A 218 38.71 -1.04 -14.51
C GLU A 218 37.54 -2.03 -14.48
N ASP A 219 37.79 -3.31 -14.75
CA ASP A 219 36.76 -4.35 -14.82
C ASP A 219 36.68 -5.21 -13.56
N HIS A 220 37.59 -5.02 -12.60
CA HIS A 220 37.62 -5.75 -11.32
C HIS A 220 36.25 -5.85 -10.64
N TYR A 221 35.50 -4.75 -10.56
CA TYR A 221 34.21 -4.73 -9.88
C TYR A 221 33.06 -5.32 -10.72
N LYS A 222 33.24 -5.41 -12.04
CA LYS A 222 32.25 -5.97 -12.97
C LYS A 222 32.43 -7.49 -13.13
N SER A 223 33.65 -7.99 -12.97
CA SER A 223 33.99 -9.39 -13.11
C SER A 223 33.73 -10.18 -11.82
N ALA A 224 33.51 -11.50 -11.96
CA ALA A 224 33.36 -12.37 -10.81
C ALA A 224 34.73 -12.74 -10.22
N VAL A 225 34.90 -12.59 -8.91
CA VAL A 225 36.12 -13.00 -8.21
C VAL A 225 36.25 -14.52 -8.21
N THR A 226 37.47 -15.04 -8.26
CA THR A 226 37.79 -16.47 -8.22
C THR A 226 37.66 -17.02 -6.79
N GLY A 227 37.00 -18.17 -6.62
CA GLY A 227 36.81 -18.83 -5.32
C GLY A 227 35.53 -18.44 -4.56
N ARG A 228 34.86 -19.44 -3.96
CA ARG A 228 33.57 -19.26 -3.26
C ARG A 228 33.68 -18.35 -2.04
N VAL A 229 34.72 -18.51 -1.24
CA VAL A 229 34.96 -17.71 -0.02
C VAL A 229 35.18 -16.24 -0.40
N LYS A 230 36.05 -15.95 -1.38
CA LYS A 230 36.25 -14.57 -1.86
C LYS A 230 34.95 -13.96 -2.38
N ARG A 231 34.14 -14.71 -3.14
CA ARG A 231 32.82 -14.23 -3.62
C ARG A 231 31.84 -13.89 -2.48
N LEU A 232 31.87 -14.65 -1.40
CA LEU A 232 31.10 -14.35 -0.19
C LEU A 232 31.63 -13.10 0.50
N CYS A 233 32.95 -12.97 0.67
CA CYS A 233 33.56 -11.80 1.31
C CYS A 233 33.33 -10.49 0.54
N VAL A 234 33.10 -10.54 -0.78
CA VAL A 234 32.77 -9.35 -1.61
C VAL A 234 31.27 -9.20 -1.88
N SER A 235 30.39 -10.00 -1.25
CA SER A 235 28.94 -9.95 -1.53
C SER A 235 28.31 -8.62 -1.10
N PHE A 236 28.82 -8.01 -0.02
CA PHE A 236 28.37 -6.74 0.57
C PHE A 236 29.14 -5.51 0.03
N SER A 237 30.09 -5.67 -0.89
CA SER A 237 30.86 -4.55 -1.47
C SER A 237 29.94 -3.55 -2.17
N ILE A 238 29.99 -2.28 -1.74
CA ILE A 238 29.14 -1.19 -2.27
C ILE A 238 29.38 -1.03 -3.77
N VAL A 239 30.63 -0.97 -4.19
CA VAL A 239 30.99 -0.71 -5.59
C VAL A 239 30.49 -1.84 -6.51
N ARG A 240 30.63 -3.11 -6.09
CA ARG A 240 30.08 -4.25 -6.85
C ARG A 240 28.57 -4.23 -6.89
N ASN A 241 27.92 -3.93 -5.76
CA ASN A 241 26.46 -3.86 -5.69
C ASN A 241 25.91 -2.72 -6.55
N TRP A 242 26.62 -1.58 -6.65
CA TRP A 242 26.29 -0.52 -7.59
C TRP A 242 26.35 -0.98 -9.06
N TYR A 243 27.42 -1.68 -9.45
CA TYR A 243 27.51 -2.25 -10.81
C TYR A 243 26.44 -3.33 -11.07
N ARG A 244 26.12 -4.16 -10.08
CA ARG A 244 25.01 -5.13 -10.18
C ARG A 244 23.67 -4.42 -10.35
N LEU A 245 23.44 -3.32 -9.64
CA LEU A 245 22.22 -2.51 -9.75
C LEU A 245 22.09 -1.87 -11.13
N ASN A 246 23.18 -1.41 -11.74
CA ASN A 246 23.17 -0.80 -13.07
C ASN A 246 23.42 -1.78 -14.23
N GLN A 247 23.59 -3.08 -13.94
CA GLN A 247 23.94 -4.08 -14.95
C GLN A 247 22.88 -4.21 -16.04
N GLU A 248 23.28 -4.26 -17.32
CA GLU A 248 22.33 -4.47 -18.41
C GLU A 248 21.70 -5.87 -18.38
N PRO A 249 20.42 -6.03 -18.76
CA PRO A 249 19.80 -7.34 -18.90
C PRO A 249 20.57 -8.22 -19.92
N ALA A 250 20.95 -9.42 -19.50
CA ALA A 250 21.66 -10.38 -20.34
C ALA A 250 20.69 -11.16 -21.25
N GLY A 251 21.17 -11.56 -22.43
CA GLY A 251 20.42 -12.40 -23.38
C GLY A 251 19.33 -11.66 -24.16
N LYS A 252 18.73 -12.34 -25.14
CA LYS A 252 17.62 -11.80 -25.96
C LYS A 252 16.40 -11.49 -25.09
N LEU A 253 15.99 -12.46 -24.27
CA LEU A 253 14.85 -12.36 -23.36
C LEU A 253 14.95 -11.16 -22.41
N GLY A 254 16.11 -10.95 -21.77
CA GLY A 254 16.34 -9.81 -20.88
C GLY A 254 16.21 -8.47 -21.61
N ARG A 255 16.68 -8.39 -22.87
CA ARG A 255 16.55 -7.18 -23.69
C ARG A 255 15.10 -6.92 -24.14
N ASP A 256 14.34 -7.98 -24.43
CA ASP A 256 12.94 -7.87 -24.84
C ASP A 256 12.05 -7.41 -23.67
N LEU A 257 12.35 -7.83 -22.43
CA LEU A 257 11.57 -7.50 -21.23
C LEU A 257 12.06 -6.27 -20.45
N ARG A 258 13.13 -5.60 -20.89
CA ARG A 258 13.72 -4.44 -20.18
C ARG A 258 12.74 -3.31 -19.92
N PHE A 259 11.71 -3.15 -20.75
CA PHE A 259 10.68 -2.13 -20.56
C PHE A 259 9.93 -2.28 -19.23
N LEU A 260 9.87 -3.49 -18.66
CA LEU A 260 9.18 -3.75 -17.38
C LEU A 260 9.73 -2.88 -16.25
N ASP A 261 11.02 -2.53 -16.25
CA ASP A 261 11.62 -1.68 -15.22
C ASP A 261 11.03 -0.26 -15.24
N CYS A 262 10.73 0.29 -16.42
CA CYS A 262 10.04 1.56 -16.58
C CYS A 262 8.61 1.50 -16.06
N PHE A 263 7.87 0.44 -16.40
CA PHE A 263 6.48 0.28 -15.94
C PHE A 263 6.40 0.09 -14.43
N LYS A 264 7.30 -0.71 -13.85
CA LYS A 264 7.40 -0.86 -12.39
C LYS A 264 7.56 0.49 -11.71
N PHE A 265 8.46 1.35 -12.21
CA PHE A 265 8.67 2.69 -11.65
C PHE A 265 7.40 3.56 -11.72
N PHE A 266 6.76 3.68 -12.90
CA PHE A 266 5.56 4.52 -13.03
C PHE A 266 4.35 3.95 -12.27
N CYS A 267 4.14 2.63 -12.30
CA CYS A 267 3.12 1.98 -11.48
C CYS A 267 3.38 2.20 -9.99
N MET A 268 4.65 2.12 -9.55
CA MET A 268 5.01 2.40 -8.15
C MET A 268 4.74 3.85 -7.78
N PHE A 269 5.07 4.81 -8.64
CA PHE A 269 4.72 6.22 -8.43
C PHE A 269 3.21 6.39 -8.20
N LEU A 270 2.37 5.75 -9.02
CA LEU A 270 0.92 5.82 -8.86
C LEU A 270 0.42 5.07 -7.60
N VAL A 271 1.09 3.99 -7.19
CA VAL A 271 0.80 3.31 -5.92
C VAL A 271 1.14 4.20 -4.73
N VAL A 272 2.29 4.88 -4.74
CA VAL A 272 2.63 5.87 -3.70
C VAL A 272 1.62 7.02 -3.74
N PHE A 273 1.21 7.50 -4.91
CA PHE A 273 0.19 8.54 -5.05
C PHE A 273 -1.13 8.13 -4.37
N ALA A 274 -1.65 6.93 -4.66
CA ALA A 274 -2.89 6.44 -4.06
C ALA A 274 -2.76 6.19 -2.55
N HIS A 275 -1.70 5.52 -2.11
CA HIS A 275 -1.50 5.22 -0.70
C HIS A 275 -1.23 6.48 0.13
N THR A 276 -0.49 7.46 -0.40
CA THR A 276 -0.25 8.73 0.32
C THR A 276 -1.57 9.48 0.51
N ASN A 277 -2.43 9.51 -0.50
CA ASN A 277 -3.79 10.05 -0.36
C ASN A 277 -4.59 9.30 0.71
N CYS A 278 -4.53 7.96 0.71
CA CYS A 278 -5.19 7.17 1.74
C CYS A 278 -4.67 7.47 3.15
N ILE A 279 -3.36 7.62 3.32
CA ILE A 279 -2.75 7.93 4.61
C ILE A 279 -3.12 9.35 5.09
N LEU A 280 -3.36 10.31 4.18
CA LEU A 280 -3.83 11.64 4.58
C LEU A 280 -5.17 11.59 5.35
N TYR A 281 -6.04 10.62 5.06
CA TYR A 281 -7.29 10.42 5.81
C TYR A 281 -7.06 9.91 7.25
N GLU A 282 -5.91 9.27 7.55
CA GLU A 282 -5.52 8.89 8.91
C GLU A 282 -5.16 10.11 9.78
N GLY A 283 -4.87 11.26 9.13
CA GLY A 283 -4.47 12.50 9.79
C GLY A 283 -5.65 13.39 10.16
N ALA A 284 -5.39 14.40 10.99
CA ALA A 284 -6.33 15.47 11.27
C ALA A 284 -6.40 16.44 10.10
N LEU A 285 -7.62 16.74 9.64
CA LEU A 285 -7.89 17.64 8.52
C LEU A 285 -8.67 18.84 9.03
N SER A 286 -8.21 20.06 8.73
CA SER A 286 -8.94 21.29 9.10
C SER A 286 -10.13 21.59 8.17
N ASN A 287 -10.12 21.05 6.96
CA ASN A 287 -11.13 21.24 5.91
C ASN A 287 -11.57 19.89 5.30
N PRO A 288 -12.20 18.99 6.09
CA PRO A 288 -12.64 17.67 5.61
C PRO A 288 -13.56 17.76 4.38
N GLN A 289 -14.37 18.82 4.26
CA GLN A 289 -15.27 19.05 3.12
C GLN A 289 -14.59 19.03 1.75
N ASP A 290 -13.32 19.45 1.65
CA ASP A 290 -12.64 19.51 0.35
C ASP A 290 -12.17 18.12 -0.08
N ASN A 291 -11.87 17.23 0.86
CA ASN A 291 -11.65 15.81 0.59
C ASN A 291 -12.95 15.10 0.19
N GLU A 292 -14.06 15.41 0.87
CA GLU A 292 -15.38 14.85 0.52
C GLU A 292 -15.79 15.30 -0.90
N ARG A 293 -15.64 16.59 -1.22
CA ARG A 293 -15.86 17.14 -2.57
C ARG A 293 -15.01 16.46 -3.64
N LEU A 294 -13.75 16.16 -3.35
CA LEU A 294 -12.87 15.46 -4.28
C LEU A 294 -13.47 14.11 -4.71
N LEU A 295 -14.12 13.37 -3.80
CA LEU A 295 -14.73 12.07 -4.10
C LEU A 295 -15.90 12.16 -5.08
N HIS A 296 -16.57 13.31 -5.16
CA HIS A 296 -17.62 13.57 -6.15
C HIS A 296 -17.09 13.91 -7.56
N THR A 297 -15.77 13.95 -7.74
CA THR A 297 -15.15 14.28 -9.03
C THR A 297 -14.65 13.04 -9.76
N VAL A 298 -14.36 13.21 -11.06
CA VAL A 298 -13.64 12.21 -11.85
C VAL A 298 -12.27 11.88 -11.23
N ALA A 299 -11.58 12.87 -10.66
CA ALA A 299 -10.30 12.67 -10.01
C ALA A 299 -10.42 11.78 -8.76
N GLY A 300 -11.46 11.98 -7.95
CA GLY A 300 -11.78 11.09 -6.82
C GLY A 300 -12.06 9.67 -7.27
N THR A 301 -12.83 9.49 -8.34
CA THR A 301 -13.08 8.16 -8.90
C THR A 301 -11.81 7.47 -9.41
N LEU A 302 -10.90 8.23 -10.05
CA LEU A 302 -9.61 7.69 -10.49
C LEU A 302 -8.72 7.27 -9.31
N LEU A 303 -8.79 7.97 -8.18
CA LEU A 303 -8.11 7.58 -6.94
C LEU A 303 -8.63 6.23 -6.42
N ILE A 304 -9.96 6.07 -6.34
CA ILE A 304 -10.61 4.83 -5.92
C ILE A 304 -10.30 3.67 -6.89
N SER A 305 -10.43 3.93 -8.20
CA SER A 305 -10.12 2.96 -9.26
C SER A 305 -8.61 2.65 -9.37
N GLY A 306 -7.77 3.42 -8.68
CA GLY A 306 -6.33 3.21 -8.61
C GLY A 306 -5.93 1.84 -8.08
N GLY A 307 -6.82 1.14 -7.38
CA GLY A 307 -6.65 -0.26 -7.01
C GLY A 307 -6.40 -1.21 -8.19
N LEU A 308 -6.75 -0.82 -9.43
CA LEU A 308 -6.41 -1.57 -10.64
C LEU A 308 -4.91 -1.52 -10.98
N ILE A 309 -4.18 -0.50 -10.54
CA ILE A 309 -2.74 -0.37 -10.84
C ILE A 309 -1.92 -1.46 -10.13
N THR A 310 -2.36 -1.90 -8.94
CA THR A 310 -1.67 -2.98 -8.20
C THR A 310 -1.75 -4.31 -8.96
N ILE A 311 -2.77 -4.51 -9.80
CA ILE A 311 -2.91 -5.68 -10.68
C ILE A 311 -1.75 -5.82 -11.66
N THR A 312 -1.16 -4.70 -12.10
CA THR A 312 0.00 -4.74 -12.99
C THR A 312 1.15 -5.55 -12.38
N PHE A 313 1.35 -5.46 -11.07
CA PHE A 313 2.39 -6.22 -10.38
C PHE A 313 2.05 -7.72 -10.31
N PHE A 314 0.78 -8.11 -10.12
CA PHE A 314 0.38 -9.52 -10.21
C PHE A 314 0.64 -10.11 -11.61
N VAL A 315 0.30 -9.37 -12.67
CA VAL A 315 0.59 -9.78 -14.06
C VAL A 315 2.10 -9.94 -14.27
N PHE A 316 2.91 -9.01 -13.77
CA PHE A 316 4.37 -9.09 -13.87
C PHE A 316 4.95 -10.28 -13.10
N SER A 317 4.44 -10.58 -11.90
CA SER A 317 4.86 -11.73 -11.12
C SER A 317 4.54 -13.05 -11.83
N GLY A 318 3.33 -13.21 -12.36
CA GLY A 318 2.93 -14.39 -13.12
C GLY A 318 3.72 -14.58 -14.42
N LEU A 319 4.00 -13.47 -15.11
CA LEU A 319 4.85 -13.45 -16.31
C LEU A 319 6.26 -13.93 -15.99
N LEU A 320 6.92 -13.32 -14.99
CA LEU A 320 8.30 -13.63 -14.64
C LEU A 320 8.46 -15.04 -14.07
N LEU A 321 7.50 -15.54 -13.29
CA LEU A 321 7.48 -16.94 -12.85
C LEU A 321 7.53 -17.87 -14.06
N THR A 322 6.58 -17.69 -14.99
CA THR A 322 6.39 -18.60 -16.11
C THR A 322 7.56 -18.56 -17.10
N ILE A 323 8.15 -17.38 -17.30
CA ILE A 323 9.36 -17.24 -18.13
C ILE A 323 10.54 -17.98 -17.50
N ASN A 324 10.77 -17.83 -16.20
CA ASN A 324 11.84 -18.57 -15.51
C ASN A 324 11.60 -20.09 -15.54
N TRP A 325 10.34 -20.52 -15.41
CA TRP A 325 9.95 -21.93 -15.55
C TRP A 325 10.27 -22.47 -16.95
N ILE A 326 9.84 -21.77 -18.00
CA ILE A 326 10.07 -22.18 -19.40
C ILE A 326 11.57 -22.26 -19.73
N GLU A 327 12.38 -21.30 -19.26
CA GLU A 327 13.83 -21.35 -19.49
C GLU A 327 14.49 -22.54 -18.79
N LEU A 328 14.00 -22.94 -17.62
CA LEU A 328 14.49 -24.14 -16.94
C LEU A 328 14.11 -25.41 -17.72
N THR A 329 12.86 -25.54 -18.16
CA THR A 329 12.39 -26.76 -18.86
C THR A 329 12.96 -26.88 -20.27
N LYS A 330 13.34 -25.77 -20.93
CA LYS A 330 14.12 -25.82 -22.17
C LYS A 330 15.49 -26.46 -22.00
N ILE A 331 16.12 -26.28 -20.83
CA ILE A 331 17.43 -26.87 -20.52
C ILE A 331 17.29 -28.32 -20.06
N LYS A 332 16.26 -28.61 -19.24
CA LYS A 332 15.95 -29.95 -18.74
C LYS A 332 14.54 -30.35 -19.18
N ASN A 333 14.46 -30.98 -20.35
CA ASN A 333 13.17 -31.31 -20.99
C ASN A 333 12.49 -32.56 -20.37
N ASP A 334 13.28 -33.49 -19.83
CA ASP A 334 12.77 -34.67 -19.14
C ASP A 334 13.18 -34.62 -17.67
N LEU A 335 12.20 -34.55 -16.78
CA LEU A 335 12.37 -34.39 -15.33
C LEU A 335 11.72 -35.57 -14.64
N SER A 336 12.45 -36.22 -13.74
CA SER A 336 11.88 -37.23 -12.85
C SER A 336 10.91 -36.61 -11.83
N ASN A 337 10.04 -37.43 -11.22
CA ASN A 337 9.13 -36.96 -10.16
C ASN A 337 9.89 -36.30 -8.99
N ALA A 338 11.08 -36.82 -8.64
CA ALA A 338 11.92 -36.25 -7.59
C ALA A 338 12.47 -34.87 -7.99
N GLU A 339 12.89 -34.70 -9.25
CA GLU A 339 13.38 -33.40 -9.75
C GLU A 339 12.27 -32.35 -9.82
N TYR A 340 11.02 -32.72 -10.14
CA TYR A 340 9.89 -31.77 -10.07
C TYR A 340 9.70 -31.22 -8.65
N VAL A 341 9.74 -32.10 -7.64
CA VAL A 341 9.65 -31.70 -6.24
C VAL A 341 10.82 -30.81 -5.85
N GLU A 342 12.04 -31.17 -6.26
CA GLU A 342 13.24 -30.38 -6.00
C GLU A 342 13.15 -28.98 -6.64
N VAL A 343 12.72 -28.87 -7.90
CA VAL A 343 12.54 -27.59 -8.59
C VAL A 343 11.44 -26.77 -7.93
N PHE A 344 10.32 -27.38 -7.55
CA PHE A 344 9.23 -26.71 -6.85
C PHE A 344 9.73 -26.10 -5.52
N ILE A 345 10.44 -26.89 -4.72
CA ILE A 345 11.01 -26.44 -3.45
C ILE A 345 12.04 -25.33 -3.68
N LYS A 346 12.96 -25.50 -4.64
CA LYS A 346 13.98 -24.50 -4.97
C LYS A 346 13.35 -23.17 -5.37
N PHE A 347 12.38 -23.16 -6.29
CA PHE A 347 11.70 -21.92 -6.73
C PHE A 347 11.08 -21.16 -5.54
N ASN A 348 10.40 -21.88 -4.64
CA ASN A 348 9.78 -21.28 -3.47
C ASN A 348 10.82 -20.76 -2.47
N ILE A 349 11.86 -21.54 -2.14
CA ILE A 349 12.91 -21.12 -1.18
C ILE A 349 13.67 -19.90 -1.71
N PHE A 350 14.12 -19.92 -2.97
CA PHE A 350 14.88 -18.79 -3.54
C PHE A 350 14.04 -17.51 -3.58
N ARG A 351 12.76 -17.63 -3.94
CA ARG A 351 11.84 -16.48 -3.94
C ARG A 351 11.57 -15.98 -2.52
N TYR A 352 11.30 -16.90 -1.59
CA TYR A 352 11.05 -16.57 -0.18
C TYR A 352 12.23 -15.81 0.41
N LEU A 353 13.46 -16.33 0.29
CA LEU A 353 14.64 -15.65 0.81
C LEU A 353 14.87 -14.28 0.14
N ARG A 354 14.66 -14.17 -1.18
CA ARG A 354 14.83 -12.91 -1.92
C ARG A 354 13.89 -11.81 -1.43
N LEU A 355 12.61 -12.13 -1.18
CA LEU A 355 11.60 -11.14 -0.78
C LEU A 355 11.60 -10.95 0.75
N THR A 356 11.59 -12.04 1.51
CA THR A 356 11.37 -11.99 2.94
C THR A 356 12.52 -11.33 3.71
N ILE A 357 13.78 -11.42 3.26
CA ILE A 357 14.91 -10.82 4.00
C ILE A 357 14.81 -9.28 4.08
N PRO A 358 14.71 -8.52 2.96
CA PRO A 358 14.48 -7.07 3.03
C PRO A 358 13.13 -6.73 3.67
N TYR A 359 12.09 -7.54 3.46
CA TYR A 359 10.80 -7.33 4.09
C TYR A 359 10.85 -7.45 5.63
N ALA A 360 11.55 -8.45 6.16
CA ALA A 360 11.77 -8.66 7.58
C ALA A 360 12.54 -7.49 8.22
N PHE A 361 13.52 -6.93 7.51
CA PHE A 361 14.22 -5.74 7.98
C PHE A 361 13.28 -4.53 8.12
N VAL A 362 12.34 -4.34 7.18
CA VAL A 362 11.35 -3.27 7.29
C VAL A 362 10.29 -3.56 8.34
N ILE A 363 9.86 -4.81 8.54
CA ILE A 363 8.99 -5.16 9.69
C ILE A 363 9.68 -4.83 11.01
N LEU A 364 10.98 -5.15 11.13
CA LEU A 364 11.78 -4.83 12.29
C LEU A 364 11.80 -3.31 12.51
N LEU A 365 12.06 -2.53 11.46
CA LEU A 365 12.00 -1.06 11.46
C LEU A 365 10.61 -0.52 11.87
N SER A 366 9.53 -1.06 11.31
CA SER A 366 8.16 -0.63 11.63
C SER A 366 7.80 -0.88 13.08
N GLY A 367 8.43 -1.85 13.75
CA GLY A 367 8.30 -2.08 15.18
C GLY A 367 9.22 -1.21 16.05
N VAL A 368 10.12 -0.40 15.49
CA VAL A 368 11.01 0.47 16.29
C VAL A 368 10.24 1.64 16.88
N TYR A 369 10.52 1.94 18.15
CA TYR A 369 10.09 3.20 18.77
C TYR A 369 11.17 4.29 18.57
N PHE A 370 10.76 5.50 18.21
CA PHE A 370 11.67 6.64 18.00
C PHE A 370 11.65 7.62 19.19
N GLU A 371 12.83 7.98 19.69
CA GLU A 371 13.05 9.00 20.73
C GLU A 371 13.03 10.43 20.16
N ASN A 372 11.98 10.88 19.45
CA ASN A 372 11.71 12.32 19.24
C ASN A 372 10.36 12.58 18.54
N PRO A 373 9.85 13.83 18.53
CA PRO A 373 8.77 14.32 19.36
C PRO A 373 7.49 14.24 18.51
N GLY A 374 6.70 13.19 18.68
CA GLY A 374 5.47 13.03 17.89
C GLY A 374 4.55 14.26 17.95
N GLY A 375 3.70 14.41 16.95
CA GLY A 375 2.53 15.27 17.06
C GLY A 375 1.43 14.62 17.91
N PRO A 376 0.30 15.31 18.15
CA PRO A 376 -0.83 14.76 18.91
C PRO A 376 -1.35 13.43 18.34
N LEU A 377 -1.13 13.15 17.05
CA LEU A 377 -1.54 11.91 16.37
C LEU A 377 -0.45 10.84 16.22
N TRP A 378 0.76 11.06 16.76
CA TRP A 378 1.85 10.09 16.62
C TRP A 378 1.47 8.70 17.12
N ARG A 379 0.83 8.62 18.30
CA ARG A 379 0.41 7.34 18.86
C ARG A 379 -0.68 6.69 17.99
N HIS A 380 -1.67 7.49 17.57
CA HIS A 380 -2.77 7.03 16.72
C HIS A 380 -2.32 6.45 15.36
N ILE A 381 -1.28 7.03 14.75
CA ILE A 381 -0.83 6.68 13.40
C ILE A 381 0.36 5.70 13.43
N VAL A 382 1.45 6.09 14.09
CA VAL A 382 2.75 5.39 14.04
C VAL A 382 2.85 4.32 15.12
N GLU A 383 2.57 4.65 16.38
CA GLU A 383 2.65 3.68 17.49
C GLU A 383 1.64 2.54 17.31
N ARG A 384 0.47 2.83 16.73
CA ARG A 384 -0.51 1.80 16.36
C ARG A 384 0.09 0.73 15.44
N GLU A 385 0.74 1.15 14.34
CA GLU A 385 1.40 0.20 13.44
C GLU A 385 2.56 -0.52 14.14
N GLN A 386 3.34 0.21 14.94
CA GLN A 386 4.45 -0.34 15.71
C GLN A 386 3.99 -1.48 16.63
N LEU A 387 2.93 -1.27 17.41
CA LEU A 387 2.36 -2.27 18.31
C LEU A 387 1.78 -3.47 17.54
N ALA A 388 1.05 -3.21 16.46
CA ALA A 388 0.52 -4.27 15.59
C ALA A 388 1.65 -5.12 14.98
N CYS A 389 2.75 -4.50 14.53
CA CYS A 389 3.91 -5.22 14.01
C CYS A 389 4.66 -6.03 15.05
N ARG A 390 4.82 -5.52 16.28
CA ARG A 390 5.42 -6.27 17.38
C ARG A 390 4.60 -7.51 17.77
N LYS A 391 3.28 -7.44 17.64
CA LYS A 391 2.38 -8.56 17.94
C LYS A 391 2.29 -9.57 16.79
N ASN A 392 2.19 -9.09 15.54
CA ASN A 392 1.81 -9.90 14.37
C ASN A 392 2.92 -10.08 13.31
N TRP A 393 4.18 -9.71 13.60
CA TRP A 393 5.31 -9.85 12.64
C TRP A 393 5.43 -11.24 12.02
N TRP A 394 5.20 -12.30 12.79
CA TRP A 394 5.35 -13.68 12.34
C TRP A 394 4.31 -14.04 11.27
N ALA A 395 3.08 -13.52 11.36
CA ALA A 395 2.03 -13.75 10.37
C ALA A 395 2.41 -13.11 9.02
N ASN A 396 3.04 -11.94 9.07
CA ASN A 396 3.60 -11.25 7.91
C ASN A 396 4.74 -12.04 7.26
N LEU A 397 5.66 -12.64 8.05
CA LEU A 397 6.77 -13.45 7.51
C LEU A 397 6.33 -14.80 6.93
N LEU A 398 5.19 -15.32 7.39
CA LEU A 398 4.53 -16.50 6.82
C LEU A 398 3.59 -16.15 5.65
N TYR A 399 3.40 -14.87 5.33
CA TYR A 399 2.51 -14.38 4.29
C TYR A 399 1.03 -14.77 4.51
N ILE A 400 0.59 -14.99 5.75
CA ILE A 400 -0.80 -15.35 6.11
C ILE A 400 -1.59 -14.17 6.67
N ASN A 401 -1.01 -12.97 6.67
CA ASN A 401 -1.57 -11.75 7.24
C ASN A 401 -2.88 -11.26 6.57
N ASN A 402 -3.32 -11.86 5.47
CA ASN A 402 -4.65 -11.61 4.88
C ASN A 402 -5.77 -12.40 5.54
N TYR A 403 -5.43 -13.45 6.31
CA TYR A 403 -6.38 -14.37 6.91
C TYR A 403 -6.28 -14.42 8.44
N TYR A 404 -5.19 -13.91 9.02
CA TYR A 404 -4.93 -13.93 10.46
C TYR A 404 -5.07 -12.53 11.06
N HIS A 405 -5.94 -12.40 12.08
CA HIS A 405 -6.17 -11.16 12.84
C HIS A 405 -6.27 -9.91 11.96
N ASN A 406 -7.25 -9.90 11.05
CA ASN A 406 -7.44 -8.83 10.07
C ASN A 406 -7.72 -7.44 10.69
N ASN A 407 -7.98 -7.34 12.00
CA ASN A 407 -8.20 -6.05 12.67
C ASN A 407 -6.90 -5.37 13.16
N GLU A 408 -5.79 -6.09 13.25
CA GLU A 408 -4.51 -5.59 13.76
C GLU A 408 -3.39 -5.78 12.73
N LYS A 409 -3.52 -5.10 11.58
CA LYS A 409 -2.66 -5.29 10.41
C LYS A 409 -1.28 -4.66 10.63
N CYS A 410 -0.22 -5.47 10.63
CA CYS A 410 1.15 -4.98 10.47
C CYS A 410 1.42 -4.66 8.99
N MET A 411 1.89 -3.44 8.68
CA MET A 411 2.20 -2.98 7.32
C MET A 411 1.03 -3.19 6.35
N LEU A 412 0.13 -2.21 6.25
CA LEU A 412 -1.09 -2.32 5.44
C LEU A 412 -0.83 -2.83 4.02
N GLN A 413 0.20 -2.30 3.35
CA GLN A 413 0.61 -2.66 1.99
C GLN A 413 1.02 -4.14 1.81
N SER A 414 1.34 -4.86 2.89
CA SER A 414 1.79 -6.25 2.84
C SER A 414 0.74 -7.24 2.35
N TRP A 415 -0.53 -6.83 2.26
CA TRP A 415 -1.61 -7.67 1.73
C TRP A 415 -1.28 -8.21 0.33
N TYR A 416 -0.61 -7.38 -0.48
CA TYR A 416 -0.22 -7.71 -1.84
C TYR A 416 0.81 -8.85 -1.84
N LEU A 417 1.81 -8.79 -0.95
CA LEU A 417 2.86 -9.80 -0.86
C LEU A 417 2.31 -11.18 -0.45
N ALA A 418 1.35 -11.18 0.47
CA ALA A 418 0.65 -12.40 0.87
C ALA A 418 -0.09 -13.03 -0.32
N SER A 419 -0.92 -12.22 -0.99
CA SER A 419 -1.69 -12.61 -2.17
C SER A 419 -0.80 -13.12 -3.32
N ASP A 420 0.32 -12.45 -3.58
CA ASP A 420 1.28 -12.78 -4.64
C ASP A 420 2.02 -14.09 -4.34
N THR A 421 2.34 -14.37 -3.07
CA THR A 421 3.03 -15.59 -2.65
C THR A 421 2.14 -16.83 -2.84
N PHE A 422 0.87 -16.77 -2.43
CA PHE A 422 -0.07 -17.87 -2.69
C PHE A 422 -0.33 -18.07 -4.18
N SER A 423 -0.50 -16.98 -4.94
CA SER A 423 -0.70 -17.05 -6.38
C SER A 423 0.51 -17.66 -7.12
N PHE A 424 1.73 -17.38 -6.65
CA PHE A 424 2.96 -18.00 -7.15
C PHE A 424 3.01 -19.50 -6.89
N MET A 425 2.73 -19.93 -5.65
CA MET A 425 2.75 -21.35 -5.28
C MET A 425 1.77 -22.16 -6.12
N ILE A 426 0.53 -21.69 -6.24
CA ILE A 426 -0.51 -22.35 -7.03
C ILE A 426 -0.15 -22.35 -8.51
N SER A 427 0.31 -21.22 -9.06
CA SER A 427 0.69 -21.14 -10.48
C SER A 427 1.88 -22.05 -10.82
N LEU A 428 2.89 -22.14 -9.93
CA LEU A 428 4.02 -23.04 -10.11
C LEU A 428 3.56 -24.51 -10.10
N LEU A 429 2.65 -24.88 -9.19
CA LEU A 429 2.05 -26.22 -9.17
C LEU A 429 1.31 -26.51 -10.48
N LEU A 430 0.52 -25.57 -10.99
CA LEU A 430 -0.18 -25.72 -12.27
C LEU A 430 0.79 -25.88 -13.45
N LEU A 431 1.91 -25.14 -13.46
CA LEU A 431 2.95 -25.28 -14.47
C LEU A 431 3.64 -26.65 -14.41
N VAL A 432 3.91 -27.16 -13.22
CA VAL A 432 4.46 -28.52 -13.01
C VAL A 432 3.50 -29.58 -13.55
N ILE A 433 2.21 -29.51 -13.17
CA ILE A 433 1.19 -30.47 -13.63
C ILE A 433 1.01 -30.39 -15.15
N ALA A 434 0.95 -29.18 -15.70
CA ALA A 434 0.83 -28.94 -17.14
C ALA A 434 2.04 -29.47 -17.94
N HIS A 435 3.24 -29.37 -17.38
CA HIS A 435 4.44 -29.92 -18.00
C HIS A 435 4.44 -31.46 -17.96
N LYS A 436 4.00 -32.05 -16.84
CA LYS A 436 3.89 -33.50 -16.69
C LYS A 436 2.81 -34.12 -17.58
N MET A 437 1.70 -33.41 -17.79
CA MET A 437 0.54 -33.87 -18.56
C MET A 437 0.17 -32.86 -19.67
N PRO A 438 0.96 -32.78 -20.75
CA PRO A 438 0.78 -31.75 -21.79
C PRO A 438 -0.58 -31.82 -22.49
N HIS A 439 -1.16 -33.03 -22.65
CA HIS A 439 -2.50 -33.19 -23.24
C HIS A 439 -3.61 -32.51 -22.40
N MET A 440 -3.44 -32.44 -21.07
CA MET A 440 -4.40 -31.81 -20.16
C MET A 440 -4.15 -30.32 -19.96
N ARG A 441 -3.03 -29.76 -20.46
CA ARG A 441 -2.60 -28.37 -20.21
C ARG A 441 -3.71 -27.36 -20.47
N ASN A 442 -4.28 -27.37 -21.68
CA ASN A 442 -5.27 -26.37 -22.08
C ASN A 442 -6.57 -26.50 -21.28
N TRP A 443 -6.97 -27.74 -20.99
CA TRP A 443 -8.14 -28.01 -20.14
C TRP A 443 -7.91 -27.52 -18.71
N LEU A 444 -6.76 -27.85 -18.10
CA LEU A 444 -6.38 -27.41 -16.77
C LEU A 444 -6.38 -25.88 -16.65
N PHE A 445 -5.73 -25.19 -17.60
CA PHE A 445 -5.67 -23.73 -17.59
C PHE A 445 -7.04 -23.09 -17.84
N GLY A 446 -7.86 -23.68 -18.73
CA GLY A 446 -9.23 -23.21 -18.98
C GLY A 446 -10.13 -23.34 -17.75
N CYS A 447 -10.11 -24.51 -17.08
CA CYS A 447 -10.92 -24.76 -15.89
C CYS A 447 -10.49 -23.89 -14.71
N VAL A 448 -9.19 -23.85 -14.40
CA VAL A 448 -8.68 -23.07 -13.26
C VAL A 448 -8.82 -21.57 -13.53
N GLY A 449 -8.48 -21.11 -14.74
CA GLY A 449 -8.66 -19.72 -15.14
C GLY A 449 -10.12 -19.29 -15.09
N GLY A 450 -11.04 -20.11 -15.62
CA GLY A 450 -12.48 -19.85 -15.58
C GLY A 450 -13.06 -19.81 -14.17
N PHE A 451 -12.64 -20.74 -13.31
CA PHE A 451 -13.08 -20.77 -11.90
C PHE A 451 -12.70 -19.47 -11.17
N PHE A 452 -11.43 -19.09 -11.21
CA PHE A 452 -10.96 -17.87 -10.53
C PHE A 452 -11.42 -16.58 -11.22
N TYR A 453 -11.84 -16.62 -12.49
CA TYR A 453 -12.45 -15.48 -13.16
C TYR A 453 -13.86 -15.20 -12.63
N VAL A 454 -14.66 -16.25 -12.40
CA VAL A 454 -16.05 -16.13 -11.93
C VAL A 454 -16.13 -15.98 -10.41
N LEU A 455 -15.17 -16.52 -9.67
CA LEU A 455 -15.16 -16.55 -8.20
C LEU A 455 -15.40 -15.17 -7.54
N PRO A 456 -14.78 -14.05 -7.99
CA PRO A 456 -15.05 -12.75 -7.39
C PRO A 456 -16.52 -12.32 -7.50
N GLY A 457 -17.15 -12.56 -8.64
CA GLY A 457 -18.58 -12.28 -8.83
C GLY A 457 -19.45 -13.15 -7.94
N PHE A 458 -19.12 -14.44 -7.82
CA PHE A 458 -19.83 -15.35 -6.92
C PHE A 458 -19.79 -14.87 -5.47
N ILE A 459 -18.59 -14.55 -4.95
CA ILE A 459 -18.44 -14.08 -3.56
C ILE A 459 -19.16 -12.73 -3.36
N THR A 460 -19.05 -11.81 -4.32
CA THR A 460 -19.75 -10.52 -4.28
C THR A 460 -21.27 -10.69 -4.23
N TYR A 461 -21.82 -11.60 -5.04
CA TYR A 461 -23.26 -11.85 -5.08
C TYR A 461 -23.79 -12.38 -3.74
N PHE A 462 -23.15 -13.41 -3.18
CA PHE A 462 -23.63 -14.06 -1.95
C PHE A 462 -23.31 -13.27 -0.69
N GLY A 463 -22.17 -12.57 -0.65
CA GLY A 463 -21.73 -11.78 0.50
C GLY A 463 -22.31 -10.37 0.59
N ASP A 464 -23.07 -9.94 -0.44
CA ASP A 464 -23.69 -8.62 -0.55
C ASP A 464 -22.67 -7.47 -0.49
N TYR A 465 -21.63 -7.61 -1.31
CA TYR A 465 -20.53 -6.65 -1.39
C TYR A 465 -20.72 -5.65 -2.54
N ASP A 466 -20.00 -4.55 -2.45
CA ASP A 466 -19.91 -3.54 -3.49
C ASP A 466 -19.26 -4.09 -4.78
N PRO A 467 -19.59 -3.52 -5.96
CA PRO A 467 -19.04 -3.97 -7.24
C PRO A 467 -17.51 -3.89 -7.33
N PHE A 468 -16.89 -3.06 -6.51
CA PHE A 468 -15.45 -2.89 -6.39
C PHE A 468 -15.13 -2.32 -5.01
N PHE A 469 -13.86 -2.41 -4.61
CA PHE A 469 -13.42 -1.90 -3.31
C PHE A 469 -13.56 -0.38 -3.22
N VAL A 470 -14.45 0.09 -2.34
CA VAL A 470 -14.68 1.53 -2.06
C VAL A 470 -14.15 1.88 -0.67
N PRO A 471 -12.94 2.44 -0.56
CA PRO A 471 -12.42 2.91 0.71
C PRO A 471 -13.14 4.20 1.14
N SER A 472 -14.13 4.11 2.03
CA SER A 472 -14.81 5.29 2.58
C SER A 472 -13.83 6.22 3.32
N PRO A 473 -14.10 7.54 3.42
CA PRO A 473 -13.27 8.45 4.22
C PRO A 473 -13.06 7.95 5.66
N GLN A 474 -14.13 7.45 6.29
CA GLN A 474 -14.09 6.94 7.65
C GLN A 474 -13.28 5.63 7.75
N THR A 475 -13.43 4.71 6.79
CA THR A 475 -12.65 3.47 6.75
C THR A 475 -11.15 3.76 6.58
N GLN A 476 -10.79 4.71 5.70
CA GLN A 476 -9.39 5.09 5.49
C GLN A 476 -8.79 5.71 6.76
N LYS A 477 -9.54 6.58 7.43
CA LYS A 477 -9.17 7.15 8.73
C LYS A 477 -8.92 6.06 9.79
N ASP A 478 -9.83 5.09 9.87
CA ASP A 478 -9.70 3.95 10.77
C ASP A 478 -8.65 2.92 10.31
N SER A 479 -7.89 3.20 9.25
CA SER A 479 -6.88 2.31 8.65
C SER A 479 -7.39 0.91 8.33
N PHE A 480 -8.62 0.82 7.82
CA PHE A 480 -9.25 -0.44 7.42
C PHE A 480 -9.41 -1.46 8.56
N ILE A 481 -9.49 -1.00 9.81
CA ILE A 481 -9.86 -1.85 10.94
C ILE A 481 -11.31 -2.28 10.78
N ASP A 482 -11.56 -3.59 10.90
CA ASP A 482 -12.89 -4.20 10.79
C ASP A 482 -13.59 -3.96 9.44
N ASP A 483 -12.80 -3.71 8.38
CA ASP A 483 -13.32 -3.49 7.03
C ASP A 483 -13.45 -4.81 6.26
N ARG A 484 -14.70 -5.22 6.02
CA ARG A 484 -15.04 -6.48 5.33
C ARG A 484 -14.67 -6.45 3.86
N GLU A 485 -14.88 -5.33 3.18
CA GLU A 485 -14.55 -5.18 1.75
C GLU A 485 -13.05 -5.34 1.51
N PHE A 486 -12.20 -4.73 2.34
CA PHE A 486 -10.76 -4.90 2.26
C PHE A 486 -10.35 -6.36 2.53
N SER A 487 -10.91 -6.96 3.60
CA SER A 487 -10.48 -8.26 4.12
C SER A 487 -10.98 -9.44 3.31
N ASP A 488 -12.18 -9.35 2.74
CA ASP A 488 -12.86 -10.46 2.06
C ASP A 488 -12.79 -10.33 0.53
N ILE A 489 -12.79 -9.11 -0.01
CA ILE A 489 -12.87 -8.86 -1.46
C ILE A 489 -11.54 -8.36 -2.03
N TYR A 490 -10.90 -7.38 -1.41
CA TYR A 490 -9.74 -6.72 -2.00
C TYR A 490 -8.44 -7.53 -1.84
N ALA A 491 -8.12 -7.91 -0.60
CA ALA A 491 -6.83 -8.48 -0.19
C ALA A 491 -6.61 -9.98 -0.52
N PRO A 492 -7.59 -10.89 -0.37
CA PRO A 492 -7.35 -12.33 -0.49
C PRO A 492 -6.77 -12.79 -1.83
N PHE A 493 -5.96 -13.85 -1.82
CA PHE A 493 -5.31 -14.34 -3.05
C PHE A 493 -6.32 -14.85 -4.08
N HIS A 494 -7.38 -15.52 -3.63
CA HIS A 494 -8.38 -16.12 -4.52
C HIS A 494 -9.20 -15.06 -5.28
N MET A 495 -9.29 -13.83 -4.75
CA MET A 495 -9.91 -12.69 -5.43
C MET A 495 -9.00 -12.05 -6.49
N ASN A 496 -7.69 -12.32 -6.43
CA ASN A 496 -6.66 -11.75 -7.30
C ASN A 496 -6.01 -12.78 -8.23
N PHE A 497 -6.28 -14.07 -8.04
CA PHE A 497 -5.56 -15.15 -8.72
C PHE A 497 -5.72 -15.11 -10.24
N ALA A 498 -6.93 -14.85 -10.75
CA ALA A 498 -7.15 -14.74 -12.20
C ALA A 498 -6.32 -13.62 -12.84
N CYS A 499 -6.13 -12.51 -12.13
CA CYS A 499 -5.27 -11.42 -12.57
C CYS A 499 -3.79 -11.85 -12.65
N TYR A 500 -3.28 -12.56 -11.64
CA TYR A 500 -1.94 -13.16 -11.68
C TYR A 500 -1.80 -14.15 -12.83
N PHE A 501 -2.82 -14.99 -13.03
CA PHE A 501 -2.85 -16.02 -14.05
C PHE A 501 -2.84 -15.44 -15.48
N CYS A 502 -3.38 -14.23 -15.69
CA CYS A 502 -3.21 -13.52 -16.96
C CYS A 502 -1.73 -13.28 -17.32
N GLY A 503 -0.87 -13.06 -16.32
CA GLY A 503 0.58 -12.99 -16.51
C GLY A 503 1.20 -14.32 -16.94
N VAL A 504 0.73 -15.44 -16.38
CA VAL A 504 1.12 -16.80 -16.78
C VAL A 504 0.77 -17.04 -18.25
N LEU A 505 -0.46 -16.73 -18.65
CA LEU A 505 -0.92 -16.85 -20.03
C LEU A 505 -0.14 -15.94 -20.98
N ALA A 506 0.14 -14.70 -20.57
CA ALA A 506 0.95 -13.75 -21.35
C ALA A 506 2.37 -14.29 -21.62
N ALA A 507 3.01 -14.92 -20.64
CA ALA A 507 4.34 -15.51 -20.81
C ALA A 507 4.33 -16.69 -21.80
N ILE A 508 3.32 -17.56 -21.71
CA ILE A 508 3.15 -18.68 -22.64
C ILE A 508 2.93 -18.15 -24.06
N ALA A 509 2.04 -17.17 -24.23
CA ALA A 509 1.79 -16.53 -25.52
C ALA A 509 3.07 -15.92 -26.10
N TYR A 510 3.83 -15.15 -25.30
CA TYR A 510 5.12 -14.61 -25.73
C TYR A 510 6.11 -15.69 -26.15
N SER A 511 6.21 -16.78 -25.37
CA SER A 511 7.11 -17.90 -25.68
C SER A 511 6.74 -18.59 -27.00
N GLU A 512 5.46 -18.85 -27.25
CA GLU A 512 4.99 -19.47 -28.48
C GLU A 512 5.19 -18.56 -29.70
N ILE A 513 4.91 -17.26 -29.56
CA ILE A 513 5.14 -16.24 -30.61
C ILE A 513 6.63 -16.14 -30.94
N SER A 514 7.49 -16.08 -29.91
CA SER A 514 8.93 -16.01 -30.08
C SER A 514 9.50 -17.30 -30.68
N ALA A 515 8.97 -18.48 -30.32
CA ALA A 515 9.40 -19.75 -30.90
C ALA A 515 9.08 -19.83 -32.39
N LYS A 516 7.89 -19.37 -32.79
CA LYS A 516 7.45 -19.28 -34.20
C LYS A 516 8.09 -18.11 -34.97
N GLN A 517 8.93 -17.30 -34.33
CA GLN A 517 9.56 -16.10 -34.90
C GLN A 517 8.55 -15.12 -35.53
N PHE A 518 7.33 -15.06 -34.99
CA PHE A 518 6.31 -14.13 -35.49
C PHE A 518 6.67 -12.69 -35.16
N LYS A 519 6.79 -11.85 -36.19
CA LYS A 519 7.16 -10.45 -36.06
C LYS A 519 5.92 -9.57 -35.94
N LEU A 520 5.30 -9.54 -34.75
CA LEU A 520 4.09 -8.73 -34.50
C LEU A 520 4.25 -7.24 -34.82
N HIS A 521 5.48 -6.71 -34.73
CA HIS A 521 5.77 -5.33 -35.10
C HIS A 521 5.66 -5.03 -36.61
N GLU A 522 5.54 -6.03 -37.49
CA GLU A 522 5.33 -5.80 -38.93
C GLU A 522 3.82 -5.74 -39.28
N TYR A 523 2.93 -6.24 -38.41
CA TYR A 523 1.49 -6.31 -38.66
C TYR A 523 0.75 -5.04 -38.24
N LYS A 524 0.39 -4.20 -39.21
CA LYS A 524 -0.30 -2.91 -38.97
C LYS A 524 -1.60 -3.02 -38.19
N LEU A 525 -2.43 -4.04 -38.46
CA LEU A 525 -3.69 -4.25 -37.73
C LEU A 525 -3.43 -4.50 -36.24
N PHE A 526 -2.47 -5.36 -35.91
CA PHE A 526 -2.10 -5.63 -34.52
C PHE A 526 -1.54 -4.37 -33.84
N GLN A 527 -0.69 -3.60 -34.52
CA GLN A 527 -0.21 -2.33 -33.96
C GLN A 527 -1.36 -1.36 -33.65
N CYS A 528 -2.34 -1.22 -34.56
CA CYS A 528 -3.51 -0.38 -34.33
C CYS A 528 -4.32 -0.83 -33.12
N LEU A 529 -4.61 -2.13 -33.01
CA LEU A 529 -5.33 -2.70 -31.86
C LEU A 529 -4.52 -2.54 -30.56
N TRP A 530 -3.20 -2.74 -30.62
CA TRP A 530 -2.32 -2.62 -29.47
C TRP A 530 -2.27 -1.18 -28.93
N TYR A 531 -2.14 -0.17 -29.80
CA TYR A 531 -2.19 1.23 -29.37
C TYR A 531 -3.58 1.63 -28.86
N ALA A 532 -4.66 1.02 -29.36
CA ALA A 532 -6.01 1.26 -28.87
C ALA A 532 -6.21 0.75 -27.42
N LEU A 533 -5.37 -0.19 -26.93
CA LEU A 533 -5.42 -0.64 -25.53
C LEU A 533 -5.15 0.49 -24.53
N ILE A 534 -4.37 1.52 -24.91
CA ILE A 534 -4.05 2.64 -24.01
C ILE A 534 -5.31 3.47 -23.69
N PRO A 535 -6.03 4.06 -24.68
CA PRO A 535 -7.27 4.77 -24.40
C PRO A 535 -8.37 3.87 -23.86
N ILE A 536 -8.47 2.61 -24.31
CA ILE A 536 -9.42 1.63 -23.73
C ILE A 536 -9.13 1.40 -22.25
N GLY A 537 -7.86 1.30 -21.86
CA GLY A 537 -7.45 1.21 -20.46
C GLY A 537 -7.88 2.42 -19.64
N VAL A 538 -7.68 3.64 -20.17
CA VAL A 538 -8.13 4.87 -19.49
C VAL A 538 -9.66 4.89 -19.34
N LEU A 539 -10.41 4.53 -20.38
CA LEU A 539 -11.87 4.42 -20.30
C LEU A 539 -12.30 3.31 -19.32
N TRP A 540 -11.55 2.22 -19.23
CA TRP A 540 -11.80 1.15 -18.26
C TRP A 540 -11.63 1.60 -16.82
N LEU A 541 -10.59 2.41 -16.53
CA LEU A 541 -10.43 3.05 -15.22
C LEU A 541 -11.61 3.97 -14.88
N LEU A 542 -12.17 4.66 -15.88
CA LEU A 542 -13.32 5.55 -15.70
C LEU A 542 -14.67 4.81 -15.66
N SER A 543 -14.71 3.51 -15.98
CA SER A 543 -15.96 2.74 -15.99
C SER A 543 -16.64 2.64 -14.62
N ALA A 544 -15.88 2.82 -13.53
CA ALA A 544 -16.42 2.86 -12.17
C ALA A 544 -17.12 4.19 -11.84
N HIS A 545 -16.87 5.26 -12.61
CA HIS A 545 -17.41 6.60 -12.32
C HIS A 545 -18.93 6.65 -12.22
N PRO A 546 -19.72 6.18 -13.22
CA PRO A 546 -21.18 6.21 -13.12
C PRO A 546 -21.70 5.38 -11.95
N ILE A 547 -21.04 4.26 -11.62
CA ILE A 547 -21.43 3.40 -10.50
C ILE A 547 -21.13 4.08 -9.16
N TYR A 548 -19.94 4.67 -9.04
CA TYR A 548 -19.49 5.33 -7.82
C TYR A 548 -20.31 6.59 -7.51
N GLN A 549 -20.59 7.41 -8.52
CA GLN A 549 -21.34 8.65 -8.35
C GLN A 549 -22.84 8.42 -8.11
N HIS A 550 -23.35 7.23 -8.38
CA HIS A 550 -24.71 6.82 -8.01
C HIS A 550 -24.76 6.32 -6.55
N TYR A 551 -24.13 7.07 -5.63
CA TYR A 551 -23.94 6.67 -4.24
C TYR A 551 -25.21 6.77 -3.38
N TYR A 552 -26.27 7.39 -3.89
CA TYR A 552 -27.50 7.64 -3.18
C TYR A 552 -28.50 6.48 -3.24
N GLU A 553 -28.28 5.49 -4.11
CA GLU A 553 -29.09 4.28 -4.23
C GLU A 553 -28.22 3.03 -4.22
N GLU A 554 -28.75 1.96 -3.62
CA GLU A 554 -28.12 0.65 -3.66
C GLU A 554 -28.31 0.01 -5.04
N GLN A 555 -27.20 -0.48 -5.61
CA GLN A 555 -27.22 -1.15 -6.90
C GLN A 555 -27.71 -2.60 -6.77
N PRO A 556 -28.41 -3.15 -7.77
CA PRO A 556 -28.82 -4.54 -7.74
C PRO A 556 -27.63 -5.51 -7.62
N ARG A 557 -27.70 -6.45 -6.67
CA ARG A 557 -26.65 -7.45 -6.38
C ARG A 557 -26.11 -8.18 -7.61
N PHE A 558 -26.97 -8.45 -8.59
CA PHE A 558 -26.57 -9.07 -9.85
C PHE A 558 -25.57 -8.21 -10.62
N TRP A 559 -25.84 -6.91 -10.82
CA TRP A 559 -24.93 -6.02 -11.52
C TRP A 559 -23.61 -5.81 -10.75
N ASN A 560 -23.69 -5.78 -9.42
CA ASN A 560 -22.49 -5.73 -8.58
C ASN A 560 -21.59 -6.93 -8.81
N SER A 561 -22.17 -8.14 -8.81
CA SER A 561 -21.43 -9.38 -9.04
C SER A 561 -20.79 -9.45 -10.43
N VAL A 562 -21.50 -8.99 -11.46
CA VAL A 562 -20.99 -8.97 -12.85
C VAL A 562 -19.82 -8.00 -12.96
N TYR A 563 -19.94 -6.80 -12.40
CA TYR A 563 -18.86 -5.81 -12.46
C TYR A 563 -17.64 -6.27 -11.66
N ALA A 564 -17.82 -6.82 -10.46
CA ALA A 564 -16.75 -7.34 -9.61
C ALA A 564 -15.93 -8.45 -10.30
N ALA A 565 -16.60 -9.36 -11.03
CA ALA A 565 -15.93 -10.41 -11.79
C ALA A 565 -15.11 -9.86 -12.98
N ILE A 566 -15.58 -8.79 -13.63
CA ILE A 566 -15.01 -8.33 -14.90
C ILE A 566 -13.95 -7.24 -14.69
N GLN A 567 -14.13 -6.31 -13.74
CA GLN A 567 -13.32 -5.10 -13.61
C GLN A 567 -11.82 -5.39 -13.50
N ARG A 568 -11.42 -6.18 -12.51
CA ARG A 568 -10.01 -6.51 -12.24
C ARG A 568 -9.45 -7.47 -13.31
N ASN A 569 -10.24 -8.45 -13.71
CA ASN A 569 -9.81 -9.50 -14.64
C ASN A 569 -9.60 -8.99 -16.07
N ASN A 570 -10.50 -8.15 -16.60
CA ASN A 570 -10.32 -7.56 -17.94
C ASN A 570 -9.15 -6.59 -17.99
N TRP A 571 -8.91 -5.84 -16.91
CA TRP A 571 -7.72 -5.01 -16.79
C TRP A 571 -6.45 -5.87 -16.88
N ALA A 572 -6.39 -7.00 -16.16
CA ALA A 572 -5.27 -7.93 -16.23
C ALA A 572 -5.07 -8.55 -17.63
N LEU A 573 -6.16 -8.93 -18.31
CA LEU A 573 -6.12 -9.44 -19.68
C LEU A 573 -5.58 -8.40 -20.67
N GLY A 574 -6.09 -7.17 -20.61
CA GLY A 574 -5.62 -6.05 -21.43
C GLY A 574 -4.13 -5.76 -21.18
N LEU A 575 -3.70 -5.76 -19.92
CA LEU A 575 -2.29 -5.63 -19.55
C LEU A 575 -1.43 -6.79 -20.07
N GLY A 576 -1.93 -8.03 -20.03
CA GLY A 576 -1.24 -9.20 -20.58
C GLY A 576 -0.95 -9.03 -22.08
N VAL A 577 -1.97 -8.66 -22.87
CA VAL A 577 -1.81 -8.37 -24.31
C VAL A 577 -0.85 -7.21 -24.54
N PHE A 578 -0.97 -6.16 -23.73
CA PHE A 578 -0.11 -4.99 -23.81
C PHE A 578 1.38 -5.35 -23.59
N VAL A 579 1.68 -6.13 -22.54
CA VAL A 579 3.01 -6.61 -22.20
C VAL A 579 3.59 -7.49 -23.30
N VAL A 580 2.79 -8.42 -23.86
CA VAL A 580 3.22 -9.27 -24.98
C VAL A 580 3.59 -8.42 -26.20
N GLY A 581 2.79 -7.41 -26.55
CA GLY A 581 3.11 -6.52 -27.67
C GLY A 581 4.43 -5.77 -27.46
N MET A 582 4.69 -5.24 -26.25
CA MET A 582 5.96 -4.58 -25.92
C MET A 582 7.16 -5.52 -26.00
N ALA A 583 7.00 -6.76 -25.51
CA ALA A 583 8.02 -7.80 -25.58
C ALA A 583 8.31 -8.21 -27.04
N CYS A 584 7.29 -8.24 -27.90
CA CYS A 584 7.40 -8.48 -29.34
C CYS A 584 7.80 -7.22 -30.16
N GLN A 585 8.36 -6.21 -29.48
CA GLN A 585 8.95 -5.01 -30.08
C GLN A 585 7.95 -4.06 -30.77
N VAL A 586 6.67 -4.12 -30.39
CA VAL A 586 5.65 -3.12 -30.77
C VAL A 586 5.82 -1.85 -29.92
N GLY A 587 5.36 -0.70 -30.43
CA GLY A 587 5.32 0.57 -29.67
C GLY A 587 6.33 1.64 -30.12
N GLY A 588 7.27 1.34 -31.02
CA GLY A 588 8.14 2.35 -31.63
C GLY A 588 8.84 3.28 -30.62
N LEU A 589 8.49 4.58 -30.65
CA LEU A 589 9.04 5.59 -29.74
C LEU A 589 8.68 5.32 -28.27
N PHE A 590 7.45 4.88 -27.99
CA PHE A 590 7.00 4.58 -26.64
C PHE A 590 7.86 3.47 -26.02
N ARG A 591 8.15 2.42 -26.78
CA ARG A 591 9.07 1.35 -26.34
C ARG A 591 10.51 1.84 -26.13
N LYS A 592 11.02 2.71 -27.02
CA LYS A 592 12.35 3.31 -26.86
C LYS A 592 12.46 4.10 -25.55
N PHE A 593 11.46 4.91 -25.23
CA PHE A 593 11.37 5.61 -23.95
C PHE A 593 11.37 4.64 -22.76
N SER A 594 10.52 3.60 -22.79
CA SER A 594 10.48 2.62 -21.70
C SER A 594 11.75 1.79 -21.52
N CYS A 595 12.67 1.81 -22.48
CA CYS A 595 13.94 1.09 -22.41
C CYS A 595 15.14 1.99 -22.03
N LEU A 596 14.89 3.23 -21.61
CA LEU A 596 15.95 4.16 -21.19
C LEU A 596 16.74 3.62 -19.99
N PRO A 597 18.08 3.87 -19.92
CA PRO A 597 18.92 3.33 -18.86
C PRO A 597 18.52 3.76 -17.44
N ILE A 598 17.97 4.97 -17.27
CA ILE A 598 17.55 5.49 -15.96
C ILE A 598 16.54 4.59 -15.26
N PHE A 599 15.64 3.96 -16.04
CA PHE A 599 14.63 3.07 -15.50
C PHE A 599 15.21 1.77 -14.95
N ARG A 600 16.43 1.36 -15.34
CA ARG A 600 17.06 0.15 -14.81
C ARG A 600 17.26 0.24 -13.29
N ILE A 601 17.74 1.39 -12.83
CA ILE A 601 17.99 1.64 -11.41
C ILE A 601 16.65 1.78 -10.68
N LEU A 602 15.78 2.67 -11.18
CA LEU A 602 14.48 2.96 -10.56
C LEU A 602 13.56 1.72 -10.51
N GLY A 603 13.51 0.93 -11.58
CA GLY A 603 12.71 -0.29 -11.66
C GLY A 603 13.19 -1.38 -10.70
N ARG A 604 14.51 -1.47 -10.46
CA ARG A 604 15.09 -2.44 -9.51
C ARG A 604 14.88 -2.04 -8.05
N LEU A 605 14.89 -0.75 -7.75
CA LEU A 605 14.59 -0.22 -6.41
C LEU A 605 13.09 -0.21 -6.09
N THR A 606 12.21 -0.49 -7.06
CA THR A 606 10.76 -0.43 -6.86
C THR A 606 10.27 -1.34 -5.73
N TYR A 607 10.89 -2.51 -5.54
CA TYR A 607 10.48 -3.41 -4.47
C TYR A 607 10.80 -2.85 -3.08
N GLY A 608 12.02 -2.34 -2.84
CA GLY A 608 12.35 -1.72 -1.56
C GLY A 608 11.51 -0.47 -1.29
N ALA A 609 11.24 0.34 -2.33
CA ALA A 609 10.36 1.50 -2.22
C ALA A 609 8.93 1.10 -1.83
N PHE A 610 8.39 0.03 -2.41
CA PHE A 610 7.09 -0.54 -2.07
C PHE A 610 6.98 -1.02 -0.62
N VAL A 611 8.05 -1.59 -0.07
CA VAL A 611 7.99 -2.11 1.29
C VAL A 611 7.98 -0.96 2.31
N ILE A 612 8.66 0.17 2.03
CA ILE A 612 8.87 1.24 3.00
C ILE A 612 7.97 2.48 2.86
N HIS A 613 7.29 2.69 1.72
CA HIS A 613 6.63 3.98 1.44
C HIS A 613 5.50 4.35 2.41
N ILE A 614 4.72 3.38 2.92
CA ILE A 614 3.67 3.67 3.91
C ILE A 614 4.28 4.11 5.24
N PHE A 615 5.37 3.46 5.67
CA PHE A 615 6.10 3.84 6.87
C PHE A 615 6.59 5.30 6.77
N VAL A 616 7.19 5.67 5.62
CA VAL A 616 7.61 7.06 5.37
C VAL A 616 6.44 8.03 5.45
N ALA A 617 5.33 7.74 4.77
CA ALA A 617 4.15 8.61 4.79
C ALA A 617 3.58 8.80 6.21
N ARG A 618 3.48 7.71 6.98
CA ARG A 618 2.97 7.73 8.36
C ARG A 618 3.88 8.49 9.31
N VAL A 619 5.20 8.32 9.22
CA VAL A 619 6.16 9.06 10.06
C VAL A 619 5.99 10.57 9.81
N VAL A 620 5.97 11.00 8.55
CA VAL A 620 5.80 12.42 8.24
C VAL A 620 4.46 12.95 8.77
N LEU A 621 3.36 12.22 8.54
CA LEU A 621 2.05 12.63 9.01
C LEU A 621 1.94 12.65 10.54
N GLY A 622 2.52 11.66 11.24
CA GLY A 622 2.51 11.56 12.70
C GLY A 622 3.33 12.64 13.40
N THR A 623 4.26 13.31 12.69
CA THR A 623 5.02 14.45 13.24
C THR A 623 4.28 15.78 13.18
N LEU A 624 3.14 15.87 12.47
CA LEU A 624 2.37 17.11 12.37
C LEU A 624 1.77 17.50 13.71
N ARG A 625 1.97 18.76 14.10
CA ARG A 625 1.49 19.33 15.38
C ARG A 625 0.08 19.89 15.30
N THR A 626 -0.32 20.36 14.12
CA THR A 626 -1.63 20.94 13.85
C THR A 626 -2.37 20.15 12.77
N PRO A 627 -3.71 20.21 12.72
CA PRO A 627 -4.48 19.66 11.61
C PRO A 627 -3.98 20.18 10.26
N LEU A 628 -3.91 19.29 9.27
CA LEU A 628 -3.47 19.59 7.92
C LEU A 628 -4.60 20.28 7.15
N TYR A 629 -4.27 21.38 6.48
CA TYR A 629 -5.15 21.96 5.48
C TYR A 629 -4.98 21.21 4.16
N PHE A 630 -6.04 20.52 3.73
CA PHE A 630 -6.07 19.79 2.47
C PHE A 630 -6.12 20.75 1.29
N GLY A 631 -5.22 20.56 0.34
CA GLY A 631 -5.24 21.26 -0.93
C GLY A 631 -4.42 20.50 -1.97
N PRO A 632 -4.72 20.63 -3.27
CA PRO A 632 -4.02 19.88 -4.32
C PRO A 632 -2.49 20.06 -4.29
N GLY A 633 -2.01 21.27 -3.93
CA GLY A 633 -0.58 21.56 -3.81
C GLY A 633 0.09 20.84 -2.63
N VAL A 634 -0.55 20.85 -1.45
CA VAL A 634 -0.06 20.15 -0.25
C VAL A 634 -0.02 18.64 -0.49
N MET A 635 -1.09 18.11 -1.10
CA MET A 635 -1.18 16.71 -1.51
C MET A 635 -0.02 16.32 -2.44
N PHE A 636 0.22 17.12 -3.50
CA PHE A 636 1.30 16.85 -4.46
C PHE A 636 2.70 16.93 -3.82
N TYR A 637 2.94 17.93 -2.97
CA TYR A 637 4.19 18.03 -2.21
C TYR A 637 4.43 16.79 -1.34
N PHE A 638 3.39 16.35 -0.62
CA PHE A 638 3.48 15.20 0.26
C PHE A 638 3.76 13.90 -0.49
N ILE A 639 3.14 13.72 -1.66
CA ILE A 639 3.41 12.58 -2.56
C ILE A 639 4.85 12.61 -3.07
N LEU A 640 5.31 13.75 -3.58
CA LEU A 640 6.67 13.88 -4.13
C LEU A 640 7.73 13.62 -3.05
N ALA A 641 7.54 14.19 -1.85
CA ALA A 641 8.41 13.95 -0.71
C ALA A 641 8.45 12.46 -0.35
N THR A 642 7.28 11.81 -0.27
CA THR A 642 7.17 10.38 0.04
C THR A 642 7.87 9.53 -1.01
N VAL A 643 7.68 9.81 -2.32
CA VAL A 643 8.37 9.09 -3.40
C VAL A 643 9.89 9.24 -3.29
N VAL A 644 10.40 10.47 -3.18
CA VAL A 644 11.84 10.72 -3.13
C VAL A 644 12.48 10.02 -1.93
N VAL A 645 11.91 10.20 -0.73
CA VAL A 645 12.44 9.58 0.49
C VAL A 645 12.36 8.05 0.42
N SER A 646 11.26 7.48 -0.09
CA SER A 646 11.11 6.03 -0.23
C SER A 646 12.14 5.42 -1.18
N TYR A 647 12.46 6.09 -2.30
CA TYR A 647 13.48 5.60 -3.24
C TYR A 647 14.91 5.76 -2.69
N LEU A 648 15.19 6.81 -1.92
CA LEU A 648 16.47 6.97 -1.22
C LEU A 648 16.66 5.87 -0.16
N LEU A 649 15.65 5.63 0.67
CA LEU A 649 15.71 4.55 1.65
C LEU A 649 15.73 3.17 1.00
N SER A 650 15.05 2.99 -0.14
CA SER A 650 15.15 1.76 -0.91
C SER A 650 16.55 1.52 -1.46
N LEU A 651 17.29 2.56 -1.83
CA LEU A 651 18.69 2.42 -2.25
C LEU A 651 19.56 1.95 -1.08
N VAL A 652 19.36 2.51 0.11
CA VAL A 652 20.03 2.06 1.34
C VAL A 652 19.70 0.59 1.62
N LEU A 653 18.41 0.23 1.60
CA LEU A 653 17.95 -1.15 1.79
C LEU A 653 18.53 -2.11 0.74
N ALA A 654 18.65 -1.67 -0.51
CA ALA A 654 19.20 -2.48 -1.58
C ALA A 654 20.70 -2.78 -1.36
N VAL A 655 21.47 -1.78 -0.92
CA VAL A 655 22.92 -1.94 -0.68
C VAL A 655 23.19 -2.75 0.59
N LEU A 656 22.45 -2.50 1.68
CA LEU A 656 22.65 -3.18 2.96
C LEU A 656 22.14 -4.62 2.95
N VAL A 657 21.03 -4.89 2.26
CA VAL A 657 20.28 -6.14 2.43
C VAL A 657 19.97 -6.86 1.11
N GLU A 658 19.27 -6.22 0.17
CA GLU A 658 18.70 -6.93 -1.00
C GLU A 658 19.75 -7.48 -1.98
N LEU A 659 20.72 -6.64 -2.37
CA LEU A 659 21.77 -6.99 -3.34
C LEU A 659 22.78 -7.99 -2.78
N PRO A 660 23.28 -7.84 -1.52
CA PRO A 660 24.10 -8.87 -0.89
C PRO A 660 23.39 -10.22 -0.80
N THR A 661 22.12 -10.23 -0.37
CA THR A 661 21.29 -11.44 -0.31
C THR A 661 21.17 -12.10 -1.68
N SER A 662 20.85 -11.30 -2.71
CA SER A 662 20.76 -11.79 -4.09
C SER A 662 22.08 -12.38 -4.60
N ALA A 663 23.22 -11.82 -4.19
CA ALA A 663 24.53 -12.32 -4.54
C ALA A 663 24.86 -13.64 -3.83
N MET A 664 24.51 -13.77 -2.55
CA MET A 664 24.68 -14.99 -1.77
C MET A 664 23.81 -16.13 -2.30
N LEU A 665 22.54 -15.86 -2.63
CA LEU A 665 21.64 -16.85 -3.22
C LEU A 665 22.17 -17.39 -4.55
N LYS A 666 22.82 -16.56 -5.37
CA LYS A 666 23.46 -17.02 -6.62
C LYS A 666 24.64 -17.98 -6.38
N LEU A 667 25.23 -17.99 -5.19
CA LEU A 667 26.29 -18.96 -4.82
C LEU A 667 25.73 -20.32 -4.39
N MET A 668 24.45 -20.37 -4.03
CA MET A 668 23.75 -21.60 -3.61
C MET A 668 23.08 -22.31 -4.79
N ARG A 669 22.97 -21.65 -5.95
CA ARG A 669 22.50 -22.23 -7.21
C ARG A 669 23.62 -23.01 -7.88
#